data_AF-A6J855-F1
#
_entry.id   AF-A6J855-F1
#
_cell.length_a   1.000
_cell.length_b   1.000
_cell.length_c   1.000
_cell.angle_alpha   90.00
_cell.angle_beta   90.00
_cell.angle_gamma   90.00
#
_symmetry.space_group_name_H-M   'P 1'
#
loop_
_entity.id
_entity.type
_entity.pdbx_description
1 polymer ?
#
loop_
_entity_poly.entity_id
_entity_poly.type
_entity_poly.pdbx_seq_one_letter_code
_entity_poly.pdbx_strand_id
1 'polypeptide(L)'
;MDTQKVLRNQEDAHTAESITYQEHQLFQKEQENVKLKEKLQESQGTLGLSPHESDSNHSAKAPLSSLETLMISQKSEIEYLQKKLKVANEKLMENRSCDQELSEKGTEGKRTEPPVKRSRSLSPKSCFMDSEELRKLKKAERKIQNLEKTLQLKSQENDELRDAHEKRKERLQMLHTNYKAVREQLKQWEEDSGMTETRKPKRADPQQLRREDSDAVWNELAYFKRENQELMVQKMNLQDELDELKIYMTIDKTTIQELNRCMAEKREEQLFRHHEDAGVKKSTPEKNEKAISEQTLEKVIELENRLKSFEKNSRKLKEESKKLKKENDFLKSHLQHYQEDSESRGKELEKLLRVSSSVEQDKSELQTKVTALEREVTTLRRQVAKAKALRDENEEVVNPEEKEHCPTDKAKSEMATTDVRAQHCDCKTTTTKVKFKAAKKKCSVGRHHTVLNHSVKVMSHVENLSKDGWEDMSEGSDSETQTFQNLGTVIVETSQNIRPIENDGNQKETDQTEDSRAQQEVQTYSCEDLKAPQVISHPKNTKKMTFQNKSGSLQKNLHSALPARVNREKCKTKPAQKSSSNTILLRERIVSLQQQNSLLQNARKAAESSAKEFKEANEKLLHQQQISDHRFQTSRQTIKKLTLDLAELRKEKEDLLKKVESSSDITSLAEEVSRIMAPQIQVTTLGPSRSTDLEIKQLQCKLKNATNELTKQSSSVKSLKLELLAKDDHMKAMQEKMSRMERDITMKRHLIEDLKFRQKINSESNESFNEMLGTLEKKVKTLTEECSNKKVSVDSLKQRLSVAVKEKSQYEQMYQKSKEELEKKDLKMNLLISKLNDTETAMAQIKSAASEQLQGLALQSEQVLEGTQKKLLLANEKIEEFTVFVQALVNELQSDAHRTRQQVRELRQTQKSRHACKTSTHKAQTLAASILNISRSDLEEILHTGDEMEIEKTKIDAENDKDWMLYIQKLLQGQLPFASYLLEAVLGKIKENKKLTEGYFTVMKDIK
;
A
#
# COMPACT_ATOMS: atom_id res chain seq x y z
N MET A 1 -28.85 38.71 18.42
CA MET A 1 -29.63 38.30 17.24
C MET A 1 -28.93 38.72 15.97
N ASP A 2 -28.95 40.00 15.58
CA ASP A 2 -28.52 40.41 14.22
C ASP A 2 -27.05 40.11 13.90
N THR A 3 -26.12 40.30 14.85
CA THR A 3 -24.70 39.95 14.66
C THR A 3 -24.49 38.48 14.31
N GLN A 4 -25.21 37.58 14.98
CA GLN A 4 -25.15 36.13 14.74
C GLN A 4 -25.77 35.76 13.38
N LYS A 5 -26.78 36.52 12.93
CA LYS A 5 -27.39 36.38 11.61
C LYS A 5 -26.48 36.92 10.49
N VAL A 6 -25.76 38.02 10.73
CA VAL A 6 -24.76 38.55 9.80
C VAL A 6 -23.59 37.57 9.65
N LEU A 7 -23.07 37.00 10.75
CA LEU A 7 -22.02 35.99 10.68
C LEU A 7 -22.46 34.75 9.90
N ARG A 8 -23.64 34.18 10.19
CA ARG A 8 -24.16 33.04 9.42
C ARG A 8 -24.37 33.38 7.95
N ASN A 9 -24.90 34.56 7.63
CA ASN A 9 -25.01 35.02 6.25
C ASN A 9 -23.65 35.18 5.55
N GLN A 10 -22.56 35.46 6.28
CA GLN A 10 -21.19 35.48 5.71
C GLN A 10 -20.62 34.06 5.55
N GLU A 11 -20.92 33.14 6.46
CA GLU A 11 -20.57 31.71 6.34
C GLU A 11 -21.30 31.08 5.13
N ASP A 12 -22.60 31.36 4.98
CA ASP A 12 -23.41 30.94 3.83
C ASP A 12 -22.91 31.57 2.51
N ALA A 13 -22.48 32.83 2.53
CA ALA A 13 -21.91 33.50 1.35
C ALA A 13 -20.54 32.91 0.95
N HIS A 14 -19.61 32.75 1.89
CA HIS A 14 -18.27 32.20 1.61
C HIS A 14 -18.32 30.71 1.24
N THR A 15 -19.28 29.94 1.74
CA THR A 15 -19.49 28.56 1.28
C THR A 15 -20.05 28.53 -0.15
N ALA A 16 -20.97 29.43 -0.53
CA ALA A 16 -21.42 29.57 -1.92
C ALA A 16 -20.32 30.04 -2.88
N GLU A 17 -19.46 30.98 -2.46
CA GLU A 17 -18.27 31.41 -3.22
C GLU A 17 -17.27 30.24 -3.39
N SER A 18 -17.05 29.43 -2.35
CA SER A 18 -16.18 28.25 -2.41
C SER A 18 -16.74 27.16 -3.33
N ILE A 19 -18.04 26.89 -3.27
CA ILE A 19 -18.72 25.92 -4.15
C ILE A 19 -18.63 26.36 -5.61
N THR A 20 -18.99 27.61 -5.93
CA THR A 20 -18.92 28.11 -7.32
C THR A 20 -17.49 28.17 -7.86
N TYR A 21 -16.49 28.40 -7.01
CA TYR A 21 -15.07 28.29 -7.38
C TYR A 21 -14.63 26.83 -7.64
N GLN A 22 -15.17 25.86 -6.90
CA GLN A 22 -14.94 24.43 -7.15
C GLN A 22 -15.64 23.96 -8.44
N GLU A 23 -16.89 24.37 -8.67
CA GLU A 23 -17.63 24.11 -9.92
C GLU A 23 -16.89 24.67 -11.14
N HIS A 24 -16.37 25.90 -11.07
CA HIS A 24 -15.58 26.48 -12.17
C HIS A 24 -14.28 25.70 -12.42
N GLN A 25 -13.61 25.20 -11.38
CA GLN A 25 -12.44 24.33 -11.55
C GLN A 25 -12.81 22.97 -12.16
N LEU A 26 -13.93 22.36 -11.75
CA LEU A 26 -14.42 21.12 -12.33
C LEU A 26 -14.77 21.30 -13.81
N PHE A 27 -15.48 22.36 -14.18
CA PHE A 27 -15.80 22.69 -15.58
C PHE A 27 -14.53 22.93 -16.41
N GLN A 28 -13.51 23.60 -15.86
CA GLN A 28 -12.21 23.77 -16.51
C GLN A 28 -11.50 22.41 -16.72
N LYS A 29 -11.54 21.52 -15.72
CA LYS A 29 -10.95 20.16 -15.82
C LYS A 29 -11.73 19.25 -16.77
N GLU A 30 -13.04 19.44 -16.90
CA GLU A 30 -13.86 18.73 -17.88
C GLU A 30 -13.55 19.21 -19.31
N GLN A 31 -13.40 20.52 -19.53
CA GLN A 31 -12.97 21.05 -20.83
C GLN A 31 -11.53 20.60 -21.20
N GLU A 32 -10.62 20.51 -20.22
CA GLU A 32 -9.31 19.89 -20.44
C GLU A 32 -9.42 18.40 -20.81
N ASN A 33 -10.31 17.64 -20.17
CA ASN A 33 -10.58 16.24 -20.53
C ASN A 33 -11.19 16.08 -21.93
N VAL A 34 -12.09 16.97 -22.35
CA VAL A 34 -12.63 16.97 -23.72
C VAL A 34 -11.51 17.22 -24.73
N LYS A 35 -10.66 18.22 -24.51
CA LYS A 35 -9.49 18.52 -25.37
C LYS A 35 -8.44 17.40 -25.39
N LEU A 36 -8.31 16.64 -24.30
CA LEU A 36 -7.45 15.46 -24.26
C LEU A 36 -8.08 14.27 -24.99
N LYS A 37 -9.41 14.08 -24.93
CA LYS A 37 -10.14 13.09 -25.72
C LYS A 37 -10.09 13.40 -27.22
N GLU A 38 -10.28 14.65 -27.62
CA GLU A 38 -10.11 15.10 -29.01
C GLU A 38 -8.71 14.73 -29.54
N LYS A 39 -7.64 15.05 -28.79
CA LYS A 39 -6.26 14.69 -29.19
C LYS A 39 -5.99 13.18 -29.22
N LEU A 40 -6.63 12.41 -28.34
CA LEU A 40 -6.60 10.95 -28.39
C LEU A 40 -7.29 10.43 -29.66
N GLN A 41 -8.38 11.07 -30.07
CA GLN A 41 -9.14 10.72 -31.27
C GLN A 41 -8.43 11.17 -32.56
N GLU A 42 -7.78 12.35 -32.57
CA GLU A 42 -6.90 12.82 -33.66
C GLU A 42 -5.69 11.90 -33.84
N SER A 43 -5.03 11.50 -32.74
CA SER A 43 -3.88 10.59 -32.82
C SER A 43 -4.26 9.18 -33.27
N GLN A 44 -5.48 8.71 -33.00
CA GLN A 44 -6.04 7.49 -33.60
C GLN A 44 -6.40 7.69 -35.09
N GLY A 45 -6.98 8.84 -35.47
CA GLY A 45 -7.31 9.18 -36.85
C GLY A 45 -6.11 9.44 -37.77
N THR A 46 -4.90 9.60 -37.22
CA THR A 46 -3.67 9.86 -38.00
C THR A 46 -3.10 8.60 -38.68
N LEU A 47 -3.62 7.40 -38.37
CA LEU A 47 -3.20 6.12 -38.94
C LEU A 47 -4.24 5.53 -39.92
N GLY A 48 -4.62 6.27 -40.97
CA GLY A 48 -5.42 5.69 -42.07
C GLY A 48 -5.96 6.68 -43.11
N LEU A 49 -5.20 6.90 -44.20
CA LEU A 49 -5.70 7.61 -45.40
C LEU A 49 -5.14 7.01 -46.70
N SER A 50 -5.93 6.14 -47.35
CA SER A 50 -6.00 5.94 -48.81
C SER A 50 -7.21 5.07 -49.19
N PRO A 51 -7.77 5.16 -50.41
CA PRO A 51 -9.23 5.09 -50.55
C PRO A 51 -9.76 4.00 -51.51
N HIS A 52 -11.02 3.59 -51.29
CA HIS A 52 -11.98 3.42 -52.39
C HIS A 52 -13.43 3.68 -51.93
N GLU A 53 -14.26 4.10 -52.87
CA GLU A 53 -15.70 4.40 -52.72
C GLU A 53 -16.54 3.12 -52.51
N SER A 54 -17.64 3.24 -51.73
CA SER A 54 -19.01 2.94 -52.18
C SER A 54 -20.03 3.19 -51.05
N ASP A 55 -21.21 3.70 -51.39
CA ASP A 55 -22.29 3.98 -50.43
C ASP A 55 -22.95 2.72 -49.87
N SER A 56 -23.16 2.67 -48.55
CA SER A 56 -24.43 2.24 -47.96
C SER A 56 -24.51 2.60 -46.47
N ASN A 57 -25.66 3.12 -46.03
CA ASN A 57 -25.94 3.30 -44.61
C ASN A 57 -26.50 1.99 -44.01
N HIS A 58 -25.96 1.53 -42.88
CA HIS A 58 -26.69 1.20 -41.63
C HIS A 58 -25.89 0.29 -40.67
N SER A 59 -25.90 0.63 -39.38
CA SER A 59 -25.65 -0.28 -38.23
C SER A 59 -24.32 -1.06 -38.18
N ALA A 60 -23.19 -0.37 -38.10
CA ALA A 60 -21.88 -0.98 -37.81
C ALA A 60 -21.76 -1.46 -36.35
N LYS A 61 -22.05 -2.75 -36.08
CA LYS A 61 -21.80 -3.42 -34.78
C LYS A 61 -20.63 -4.42 -34.86
N ALA A 62 -19.51 -4.00 -35.45
CA ALA A 62 -18.34 -4.85 -35.72
C ALA A 62 -17.00 -4.10 -35.57
N PRO A 63 -16.44 -4.07 -34.35
CA PRO A 63 -14.99 -4.37 -34.23
C PRO A 63 -14.71 -5.55 -33.29
N LEU A 64 -15.57 -5.77 -32.28
CA LEU A 64 -15.30 -6.69 -31.17
C LEU A 64 -15.11 -8.14 -31.61
N SER A 65 -15.94 -8.65 -32.53
CA SER A 65 -15.83 -10.03 -33.02
C SER A 65 -14.46 -10.33 -33.65
N SER A 66 -13.88 -9.39 -34.42
CA SER A 66 -12.56 -9.62 -35.03
C SER A 66 -11.44 -9.65 -33.98
N LEU A 67 -11.52 -8.79 -32.96
CA LEU A 67 -10.54 -8.78 -31.86
C LEU A 67 -10.71 -10.01 -30.96
N GLU A 68 -11.94 -10.44 -30.72
CA GLU A 68 -12.28 -11.63 -29.94
C GLU A 68 -11.80 -12.91 -30.64
N THR A 69 -12.03 -13.05 -31.95
CA THR A 69 -11.48 -14.16 -32.75
C THR A 69 -9.94 -14.13 -32.76
N LEU A 70 -9.31 -12.96 -32.88
CA LEU A 70 -7.85 -12.83 -32.78
C LEU A 70 -7.33 -13.23 -31.40
N MET A 71 -7.99 -12.81 -30.31
CA MET A 71 -7.64 -13.18 -28.94
C MET A 71 -7.86 -14.67 -28.66
N ILE A 72 -8.89 -15.30 -29.25
CA ILE A 72 -9.10 -16.75 -29.18
C ILE A 72 -7.98 -17.49 -29.94
N SER A 73 -7.62 -17.01 -31.13
CA SER A 73 -6.52 -17.56 -31.92
C SER A 73 -5.19 -17.47 -31.16
N GLN A 74 -4.83 -16.29 -30.65
CA GLN A 74 -3.62 -16.09 -29.84
C GLN A 74 -3.62 -16.92 -28.55
N LYS A 75 -4.75 -17.08 -27.86
CA LYS A 75 -4.87 -18.00 -26.72
C LYS A 75 -4.61 -19.46 -27.12
N SER A 76 -5.17 -19.91 -28.24
CA SER A 76 -4.96 -21.29 -28.73
C SER A 76 -3.50 -21.53 -29.18
N GLU A 77 -2.84 -20.52 -29.74
CA GLU A 77 -1.43 -20.58 -30.10
C GLU A 77 -0.52 -20.58 -28.85
N ILE A 78 -0.83 -19.77 -27.84
CA ILE A 78 -0.15 -19.79 -26.54
C ILE A 78 -0.33 -21.15 -25.86
N GLU A 79 -1.54 -21.73 -25.86
CA GLU A 79 -1.78 -23.08 -25.31
C GLU A 79 -0.98 -24.14 -26.07
N TYR A 80 -0.99 -24.11 -27.41
CA TYR A 80 -0.18 -25.00 -28.25
C TYR A 80 1.32 -24.87 -27.94
N LEU A 81 1.84 -23.65 -27.81
CA LEU A 81 3.24 -23.39 -27.47
C LEU A 81 3.58 -23.84 -26.05
N GLN A 82 2.71 -23.64 -25.07
CA GLN A 82 2.87 -24.18 -23.70
C GLN A 82 2.87 -25.71 -23.68
N LYS A 83 1.99 -26.36 -24.45
CA LYS A 83 1.90 -27.82 -24.58
C LYS A 83 3.16 -28.38 -25.25
N LYS A 84 3.67 -27.70 -26.28
CA LYS A 84 4.93 -28.01 -26.97
C LYS A 84 6.15 -27.81 -26.06
N LEU A 85 6.17 -26.75 -25.24
CA LEU A 85 7.18 -26.52 -24.22
C LEU A 85 7.14 -27.62 -23.15
N LYS A 86 5.96 -28.04 -22.71
CA LYS A 86 5.81 -29.14 -21.75
C LYS A 86 6.37 -30.46 -22.29
N VAL A 87 6.04 -30.82 -23.53
CA VAL A 87 6.61 -32.01 -24.20
C VAL A 87 8.12 -31.89 -24.41
N ALA A 88 8.65 -30.69 -24.67
CA ALA A 88 10.11 -30.48 -24.73
C ALA A 88 10.78 -30.64 -23.36
N ASN A 89 10.15 -30.18 -22.28
CA ASN A 89 10.62 -30.35 -20.91
C ASN A 89 10.50 -31.81 -20.43
N GLU A 90 9.43 -32.52 -20.80
CA GLU A 90 9.28 -33.97 -20.54
C GLU A 90 10.41 -34.74 -21.24
N LYS A 91 10.73 -34.45 -22.51
CA LYS A 91 11.89 -35.03 -23.21
C LYS A 91 13.25 -34.66 -22.61
N LEU A 92 13.41 -33.44 -22.08
CA LEU A 92 14.62 -33.05 -21.35
C LEU A 92 14.73 -33.78 -20.00
N MET A 93 13.61 -34.16 -19.37
CA MET A 93 13.60 -34.98 -18.16
C MET A 93 13.88 -36.46 -18.46
N GLU A 94 13.32 -37.02 -19.54
CA GLU A 94 13.63 -38.37 -20.02
C GLU A 94 15.13 -38.53 -20.31
N ASN A 95 15.73 -37.55 -21.02
CA ASN A 95 17.17 -37.50 -21.26
C ASN A 95 17.99 -37.38 -19.96
N ARG A 96 17.43 -36.83 -18.87
CA ARG A 96 18.11 -36.69 -17.58
C ARG A 96 18.05 -37.95 -16.71
N SER A 97 17.18 -38.90 -17.03
CA SER A 97 17.10 -40.21 -16.37
C SER A 97 18.06 -41.26 -16.93
N CYS A 98 18.72 -41.02 -18.06
CA CYS A 98 19.55 -42.02 -18.74
C CYS A 98 21.02 -42.07 -18.26
N ASP A 99 21.50 -41.07 -17.51
CA ASP A 99 22.90 -40.98 -17.06
C ASP A 99 23.21 -41.76 -15.77
N GLN A 100 22.23 -42.45 -15.18
CA GLN A 100 22.33 -43.02 -13.83
C GLN A 100 22.54 -44.55 -13.79
N GLU A 101 22.61 -45.24 -14.94
CA GLU A 101 22.65 -46.72 -14.96
C GLU A 101 23.47 -47.31 -16.13
N LEU A 102 24.81 -47.09 -16.15
CA LEU A 102 25.75 -47.91 -16.94
C LEU A 102 27.20 -47.77 -16.44
N SER A 103 27.63 -48.61 -15.48
CA SER A 103 29.03 -48.63 -15.00
C SER A 103 29.46 -49.99 -14.42
N GLU A 104 29.38 -51.07 -15.21
CA GLU A 104 30.12 -52.31 -14.91
C GLU A 104 30.62 -53.05 -16.16
N LYS A 105 31.91 -53.43 -16.11
CA LYS A 105 32.60 -54.54 -16.82
C LYS A 105 32.76 -54.52 -18.37
N GLY A 106 34.00 -54.24 -18.79
CA GLY A 106 34.66 -54.89 -19.95
C GLY A 106 34.34 -54.36 -21.36
N THR A 107 35.11 -54.66 -22.42
CA THR A 107 36.48 -55.22 -22.51
C THR A 107 37.08 -54.94 -23.91
N GLU A 108 38.41 -54.84 -24.03
CA GLU A 108 39.25 -54.92 -25.26
C GLU A 108 38.88 -54.13 -26.56
N GLY A 109 39.82 -53.32 -27.10
CA GLY A 109 39.62 -52.57 -28.36
C GLY A 109 40.89 -51.97 -29.00
N LYS A 110 41.75 -52.81 -29.56
CA LYS A 110 43.10 -52.51 -30.11
C LYS A 110 43.22 -51.32 -31.12
N ARG A 111 44.28 -50.50 -30.93
CA ARG A 111 45.10 -49.78 -31.95
C ARG A 111 44.44 -48.55 -32.65
N THR A 112 45.17 -47.52 -33.13
CA THR A 112 46.62 -47.36 -33.38
C THR A 112 47.16 -45.93 -33.13
N GLU A 113 48.49 -45.86 -32.97
CA GLU A 113 49.45 -44.74 -32.77
C GLU A 113 49.78 -43.92 -34.06
N PRO A 114 50.69 -42.87 -34.07
CA PRO A 114 51.27 -42.04 -33.00
C PRO A 114 51.31 -40.49 -33.34
N PRO A 115 52.40 -39.64 -33.26
CA PRO A 115 52.26 -38.35 -32.54
C PRO A 115 52.88 -37.06 -33.17
N VAL A 116 52.49 -35.88 -32.65
CA VAL A 116 53.34 -34.66 -32.70
C VAL A 116 53.41 -34.01 -31.31
N LYS A 117 54.60 -33.54 -30.92
CA LYS A 117 54.89 -32.99 -29.57
C LYS A 117 54.96 -31.46 -29.57
N ARG A 118 54.89 -30.89 -28.35
CA ARG A 118 54.97 -29.45 -27.95
C ARG A 118 53.58 -28.77 -27.97
N SER A 119 53.18 -27.99 -26.97
CA SER A 119 53.97 -27.36 -25.87
C SER A 119 53.46 -27.69 -24.46
N ARG A 120 54.27 -27.34 -23.44
CA ARG A 120 54.07 -27.66 -22.02
C ARG A 120 53.20 -26.63 -21.29
N SER A 121 52.06 -27.05 -20.72
CA SER A 121 51.63 -26.67 -19.36
C SER A 121 50.32 -27.37 -18.98
N LEU A 122 50.39 -28.38 -18.11
CA LEU A 122 49.22 -28.93 -17.42
C LEU A 122 49.43 -28.81 -15.91
N SER A 123 48.74 -27.85 -15.29
CA SER A 123 48.29 -28.02 -13.91
C SER A 123 47.00 -28.83 -13.95
N PRO A 124 46.77 -29.78 -13.03
CA PRO A 124 45.47 -30.45 -12.94
C PRO A 124 44.35 -29.43 -12.69
N LYS A 125 43.27 -29.48 -13.48
CA LYS A 125 42.02 -28.79 -13.10
C LYS A 125 41.54 -29.39 -11.79
N SER A 126 41.41 -28.57 -10.74
CA SER A 126 40.84 -29.03 -9.48
C SER A 126 39.31 -29.04 -9.57
N CYS A 127 38.66 -30.11 -9.10
CA CYS A 127 37.19 -30.24 -9.05
C CYS A 127 36.51 -29.30 -8.03
N PHE A 128 37.14 -28.18 -7.69
CA PHE A 128 36.62 -27.17 -6.76
C PHE A 128 35.75 -26.12 -7.46
N MET A 129 36.00 -25.81 -8.74
CA MET A 129 35.18 -24.82 -9.46
C MET A 129 33.75 -25.32 -9.64
N ASP A 130 33.56 -26.56 -10.07
CA ASP A 130 32.25 -27.23 -10.19
C ASP A 130 31.49 -27.25 -8.84
N SER A 131 32.20 -27.39 -7.72
CA SER A 131 31.63 -27.31 -6.36
C SER A 131 31.16 -25.90 -5.97
N GLU A 132 31.80 -24.87 -6.51
CA GLU A 132 31.45 -23.47 -6.30
C GLU A 132 30.32 -23.03 -7.25
N GLU A 133 30.36 -23.44 -8.52
CA GLU A 133 29.30 -23.22 -9.50
C GLU A 133 28.01 -23.95 -9.14
N LEU A 134 28.08 -25.22 -8.70
CA LEU A 134 26.92 -25.94 -8.17
C LEU A 134 26.36 -25.29 -6.89
N ARG A 135 27.19 -24.63 -6.08
CA ARG A 135 26.74 -23.80 -4.95
C ARG A 135 26.07 -22.51 -5.41
N LYS A 136 26.61 -21.81 -6.42
CA LYS A 136 26.01 -20.62 -7.04
C LYS A 136 24.67 -20.97 -7.69
N LEU A 137 24.58 -22.10 -8.40
CA LEU A 137 23.36 -22.62 -9.00
C LEU A 137 22.31 -22.95 -7.92
N LYS A 138 22.67 -23.68 -6.86
CA LYS A 138 21.74 -23.96 -5.74
C LYS A 138 21.33 -22.70 -4.95
N LYS A 139 22.12 -21.61 -4.98
CA LYS A 139 21.69 -20.29 -4.47
C LYS A 139 20.70 -19.61 -5.43
N ALA A 140 20.97 -19.62 -6.73
CA ALA A 140 20.07 -19.08 -7.75
C ALA A 140 18.72 -19.82 -7.78
N GLU A 141 18.73 -21.15 -7.70
CA GLU A 141 17.56 -22.03 -7.62
C GLU A 141 16.67 -21.69 -6.40
N ARG A 142 17.26 -21.52 -5.21
CA ARG A 142 16.51 -21.03 -4.03
C ARG A 142 15.99 -19.61 -4.21
N LYS A 143 16.74 -18.73 -4.88
CA LYS A 143 16.31 -17.35 -5.16
C LYS A 143 15.12 -17.34 -6.12
N ILE A 144 15.12 -18.18 -7.16
CA ILE A 144 14.00 -18.42 -8.07
C ILE A 144 12.80 -18.93 -7.27
N GLN A 145 12.95 -20.00 -6.48
CA GLN A 145 11.86 -20.57 -5.68
C GLN A 145 11.27 -19.56 -4.66
N ASN A 146 12.07 -18.64 -4.13
CA ASN A 146 11.60 -17.56 -3.26
C ASN A 146 10.90 -16.43 -4.04
N LEU A 147 11.33 -16.14 -5.27
CA LEU A 147 10.65 -15.20 -6.17
C LEU A 147 9.32 -15.78 -6.67
N GLU A 148 9.24 -17.08 -6.97
CA GLU A 148 8.00 -17.79 -7.30
C GLU A 148 6.99 -17.73 -6.15
N LYS A 149 7.41 -18.00 -4.91
CA LYS A 149 6.55 -17.81 -3.72
C LYS A 149 6.11 -16.36 -3.53
N THR A 150 6.99 -15.39 -3.83
CA THR A 150 6.65 -13.96 -3.78
C THR A 150 5.63 -13.59 -4.86
N LEU A 151 5.77 -14.13 -6.07
CA LEU A 151 4.84 -13.96 -7.19
C LEU A 151 3.47 -14.58 -6.85
N GLN A 152 3.45 -15.78 -6.25
CA GLN A 152 2.22 -16.46 -5.83
C GLN A 152 1.46 -15.66 -4.77
N LEU A 153 2.16 -15.12 -3.76
CA LEU A 153 1.56 -14.23 -2.76
C LEU A 153 1.04 -12.92 -3.38
N LYS A 154 1.76 -12.33 -4.35
CA LYS A 154 1.29 -11.13 -5.06
C LYS A 154 0.17 -11.41 -6.07
N SER A 155 0.02 -12.64 -6.57
CA SER A 155 -1.20 -13.05 -7.27
C SER A 155 -2.37 -13.08 -6.30
N GLN A 156 -2.23 -13.80 -5.18
CA GLN A 156 -3.29 -13.90 -4.17
C GLN A 156 -3.73 -12.53 -3.64
N GLU A 157 -2.79 -11.60 -3.44
CA GLU A 157 -3.10 -10.20 -3.07
C GLU A 157 -3.94 -9.48 -4.16
N ASN A 158 -3.66 -9.71 -5.45
CA ASN A 158 -4.49 -9.19 -6.54
C ASN A 158 -5.84 -9.91 -6.66
N ASP A 159 -5.91 -11.19 -6.29
CA ASP A 159 -7.17 -11.95 -6.22
C ASP A 159 -8.06 -11.41 -5.09
N GLU A 160 -7.51 -11.24 -3.88
CA GLU A 160 -8.21 -10.66 -2.72
C GLU A 160 -8.65 -9.20 -2.97
N LEU A 161 -7.83 -8.39 -3.66
CA LEU A 161 -8.19 -7.03 -4.09
C LEU A 161 -9.29 -7.03 -5.16
N ARG A 162 -9.25 -7.95 -6.14
CA ARG A 162 -10.33 -8.10 -7.13
C ARG A 162 -11.64 -8.49 -6.45
N ASP A 163 -11.61 -9.46 -5.55
CA ASP A 163 -12.75 -9.88 -4.74
C ASP A 163 -13.35 -8.74 -3.92
N ALA A 164 -12.50 -7.91 -3.29
CA ALA A 164 -12.94 -6.73 -2.54
C ALA A 164 -13.60 -5.67 -3.45
N HIS A 165 -13.02 -5.42 -4.63
CA HIS A 165 -13.60 -4.52 -5.62
C HIS A 165 -14.91 -5.03 -6.22
N GLU A 166 -15.01 -6.33 -6.50
CA GLU A 166 -16.22 -6.97 -7.01
C GLU A 166 -17.34 -6.89 -5.95
N LYS A 167 -17.06 -7.23 -4.68
CA LYS A 167 -18.01 -7.08 -3.56
C LYS A 167 -18.40 -5.62 -3.30
N ARG A 168 -17.50 -4.65 -3.55
CA ARG A 168 -17.84 -3.20 -3.48
C ARG A 168 -18.73 -2.76 -4.63
N LYS A 169 -18.51 -3.30 -5.83
CA LYS A 169 -19.33 -3.09 -7.04
C LYS A 169 -20.72 -3.73 -6.89
N GLU A 170 -20.82 -4.94 -6.35
CA GLU A 170 -22.09 -5.59 -5.98
C GLU A 170 -22.86 -4.77 -4.95
N ARG A 171 -22.20 -4.34 -3.85
CA ARG A 171 -22.80 -3.42 -2.86
C ARG A 171 -23.34 -2.14 -3.52
N LEU A 172 -22.58 -1.52 -4.43
CA LEU A 172 -22.99 -0.30 -5.13
C LEU A 172 -24.15 -0.54 -6.11
N GLN A 173 -24.16 -1.68 -6.82
CA GLN A 173 -25.26 -2.08 -7.71
C GLN A 173 -26.54 -2.35 -6.91
N MET A 174 -26.45 -3.06 -5.77
CA MET A 174 -27.57 -3.27 -4.85
C MET A 174 -28.06 -1.96 -4.24
N LEU A 175 -27.18 -1.02 -3.91
CA LEU A 175 -27.58 0.31 -3.46
C LEU A 175 -28.30 1.09 -4.58
N HIS A 176 -27.84 0.97 -5.83
CA HIS A 176 -28.46 1.62 -6.98
C HIS A 176 -29.84 1.01 -7.33
N THR A 177 -29.99 -0.32 -7.27
CA THR A 177 -31.30 -0.97 -7.47
C THR A 177 -32.27 -0.67 -6.31
N ASN A 178 -31.79 -0.66 -5.06
CA ASN A 178 -32.60 -0.26 -3.90
C ASN A 178 -33.01 1.21 -3.98
N TYR A 179 -32.10 2.13 -4.32
CA TYR A 179 -32.42 3.55 -4.52
C TYR A 179 -33.39 3.74 -5.70
N LYS A 180 -33.22 2.98 -6.80
CA LYS A 180 -34.19 2.98 -7.90
C LYS A 180 -35.55 2.48 -7.42
N ALA A 181 -35.62 1.36 -6.69
CA ALA A 181 -36.87 0.82 -6.18
C ALA A 181 -37.58 1.77 -5.21
N VAL A 182 -36.84 2.45 -4.32
CA VAL A 182 -37.38 3.48 -3.42
C VAL A 182 -37.84 4.72 -4.20
N ARG A 183 -37.14 5.13 -5.25
CA ARG A 183 -37.60 6.22 -6.16
C ARG A 183 -38.84 5.80 -6.94
N GLU A 184 -38.92 4.57 -7.42
CA GLU A 184 -40.05 4.03 -8.17
C GLU A 184 -41.28 3.85 -7.27
N GLN A 185 -41.08 3.44 -6.01
CA GLN A 185 -42.10 3.46 -4.95
C GLN A 185 -42.55 4.89 -4.61
N LEU A 186 -41.62 5.83 -4.39
CA LEU A 186 -41.99 7.24 -4.14
C LEU A 186 -42.80 7.82 -5.31
N LYS A 187 -42.40 7.52 -6.54
CA LYS A 187 -43.13 7.90 -7.75
C LYS A 187 -44.52 7.24 -7.80
N GLN A 188 -44.66 5.97 -7.40
CA GLN A 188 -45.96 5.31 -7.24
C GLN A 188 -46.81 5.99 -6.15
N TRP A 189 -46.25 6.32 -4.98
CA TRP A 189 -46.95 7.08 -3.94
C TRP A 189 -47.36 8.50 -4.40
N GLU A 190 -46.57 9.15 -5.24
CA GLU A 190 -46.91 10.44 -5.85
C GLU A 190 -48.01 10.29 -6.92
N GLU A 191 -47.94 9.25 -7.77
CA GLU A 191 -48.95 8.95 -8.79
C GLU A 191 -50.29 8.49 -8.15
N ASP A 192 -50.25 7.67 -7.10
CA ASP A 192 -51.40 7.27 -6.27
C ASP A 192 -51.98 8.44 -5.45
N SER A 193 -51.19 9.51 -5.19
CA SER A 193 -51.70 10.77 -4.63
C SER A 193 -52.40 11.65 -5.68
N GLY A 194 -52.24 11.33 -6.97
CA GLY A 194 -52.86 12.02 -8.09
C GLY A 194 -54.34 11.66 -8.25
N MET A 195 -55.22 12.46 -7.64
CA MET A 195 -56.69 12.43 -7.75
C MET A 195 -57.43 11.29 -7.03
N THR A 196 -57.71 11.49 -5.73
CA THR A 196 -59.09 11.85 -5.27
C THR A 196 -59.19 11.94 -3.74
N GLU A 197 -60.15 12.72 -3.23
CA GLU A 197 -60.48 12.77 -1.80
C GLU A 197 -61.22 11.51 -1.32
N THR A 198 -60.52 10.37 -1.16
CA THR A 198 -61.11 9.18 -0.56
C THR A 198 -60.34 8.63 0.64
N ARG A 199 -61.05 8.52 1.78
CA ARG A 199 -60.66 7.79 3.01
C ARG A 199 -59.25 8.05 3.56
N LYS A 200 -59.11 9.17 4.28
CA LYS A 200 -58.23 9.22 5.46
C LYS A 200 -58.49 7.99 6.34
N PRO A 201 -57.48 7.22 6.78
CA PRO A 201 -57.70 6.16 7.77
C PRO A 201 -58.31 6.79 9.03
N LYS A 202 -59.26 6.11 9.67
CA LYS A 202 -59.88 6.62 10.90
C LYS A 202 -58.81 6.74 11.99
N ARG A 203 -58.43 7.98 12.31
CA ARG A 203 -57.63 8.30 13.49
C ARG A 203 -58.33 7.70 14.71
N ALA A 204 -57.59 7.05 15.60
CA ALA A 204 -58.12 6.56 16.86
C ALA A 204 -58.80 7.69 17.63
N ASP A 205 -59.78 7.35 18.47
CA ASP A 205 -60.59 8.32 19.20
C ASP A 205 -59.68 9.28 19.99
N PRO A 206 -59.82 10.62 19.84
CA PRO A 206 -58.98 11.59 20.54
C PRO A 206 -58.97 11.47 22.08
N GLN A 207 -59.85 10.65 22.67
CA GLN A 207 -59.80 10.31 24.10
C GLN A 207 -58.76 9.22 24.44
N GLN A 208 -58.42 8.32 23.50
CA GLN A 208 -57.37 7.31 23.68
C GLN A 208 -55.98 7.93 23.53
N LEU A 209 -55.79 8.80 22.53
CA LEU A 209 -54.55 9.57 22.29
C LEU A 209 -54.21 10.62 23.37
N ARG A 210 -54.97 10.67 24.47
CA ARG A 210 -54.72 11.51 25.66
C ARG A 210 -54.20 10.74 26.89
N ARG A 211 -54.02 9.42 26.78
CA ARG A 211 -53.47 8.57 27.88
C ARG A 211 -51.99 8.25 27.70
N GLU A 212 -51.50 8.34 26.48
CA GLU A 212 -50.09 8.24 26.11
C GLU A 212 -49.73 9.57 25.45
N ASP A 213 -48.60 10.18 25.82
CA ASP A 213 -48.12 11.40 25.18
C ASP A 213 -47.74 11.07 23.73
N SER A 214 -48.69 11.28 22.82
CA SER A 214 -48.54 10.94 21.41
C SER A 214 -47.29 11.60 20.82
N ASP A 215 -47.01 12.84 21.23
CA ASP A 215 -45.83 13.59 20.80
C ASP A 215 -44.54 13.02 21.41
N ALA A 216 -44.57 12.43 22.62
CA ALA A 216 -43.43 11.71 23.17
C ALA A 216 -43.16 10.42 22.37
N VAL A 217 -44.19 9.63 22.05
CA VAL A 217 -44.05 8.41 21.22
C VAL A 217 -43.57 8.75 19.81
N TRP A 218 -44.03 9.86 19.21
CA TRP A 218 -43.50 10.33 17.92
C TRP A 218 -42.06 10.86 18.02
N ASN A 219 -41.69 11.52 19.12
CA ASN A 219 -40.31 11.95 19.36
C ASN A 219 -39.37 10.78 19.62
N GLU A 220 -39.80 9.74 20.36
CA GLU A 220 -39.06 8.49 20.55
C GLU A 220 -38.93 7.73 19.22
N LEU A 221 -40.00 7.59 18.43
CA LEU A 221 -39.92 6.95 17.12
C LEU A 221 -39.02 7.75 16.14
N ALA A 222 -39.04 9.08 16.21
CA ALA A 222 -38.13 9.94 15.44
C ALA A 222 -36.68 9.85 15.94
N TYR A 223 -36.49 9.70 17.25
CA TYR A 223 -35.19 9.45 17.89
C TYR A 223 -34.64 8.09 17.44
N PHE A 224 -35.35 6.99 17.66
CA PHE A 224 -34.94 5.64 17.24
C PHE A 224 -34.77 5.53 15.72
N LYS A 225 -35.51 6.29 14.91
CA LYS A 225 -35.30 6.35 13.46
C LYS A 225 -34.00 7.08 13.10
N ARG A 226 -33.69 8.20 13.76
CA ARG A 226 -32.41 8.93 13.60
C ARG A 226 -31.25 8.08 14.09
N GLU A 227 -31.38 7.48 15.27
CA GLU A 227 -30.38 6.60 15.88
C GLU A 227 -30.13 5.35 15.03
N ASN A 228 -31.16 4.71 14.45
CA ASN A 228 -30.94 3.61 13.48
C ASN A 228 -30.25 4.09 12.19
N GLN A 229 -30.54 5.30 11.69
CA GLN A 229 -29.82 5.85 10.54
C GLN A 229 -28.36 6.17 10.88
N GLU A 230 -28.11 6.71 12.07
CA GLU A 230 -26.79 7.05 12.58
C GLU A 230 -25.96 5.79 12.89
N LEU A 231 -26.54 4.78 13.55
CA LEU A 231 -25.94 3.45 13.73
C LEU A 231 -25.69 2.74 12.38
N MET A 232 -26.53 2.94 11.37
CA MET A 232 -26.29 2.39 10.03
C MET A 232 -25.11 3.09 9.33
N VAL A 233 -24.94 4.40 9.50
CA VAL A 233 -23.77 5.15 9.02
C VAL A 233 -22.51 4.76 9.81
N GLN A 234 -22.57 4.72 11.14
CA GLN A 234 -21.46 4.27 11.99
C GLN A 234 -21.04 2.83 11.66
N LYS A 235 -22.00 1.91 11.45
CA LYS A 235 -21.72 0.53 11.01
C LYS A 235 -21.05 0.49 9.63
N MET A 236 -21.39 1.40 8.71
CA MET A 236 -20.74 1.47 7.41
C MET A 236 -19.32 2.04 7.52
N ASN A 237 -19.13 3.12 8.30
CA ASN A 237 -17.81 3.67 8.59
C ASN A 237 -16.89 2.63 9.24
N LEU A 238 -17.35 1.96 10.31
CA LEU A 238 -16.62 0.89 10.98
C LEU A 238 -16.31 -0.31 10.06
N GLN A 239 -17.17 -0.59 9.07
CA GLN A 239 -16.93 -1.65 8.09
C GLN A 239 -15.87 -1.25 7.05
N ASP A 240 -15.86 0.01 6.63
CA ASP A 240 -14.85 0.54 5.71
C ASP A 240 -13.50 0.73 6.44
N GLU A 241 -13.49 1.21 7.69
CA GLU A 241 -12.31 1.21 8.59
C GLU A 241 -11.76 -0.21 8.80
N LEU A 242 -12.62 -1.21 8.98
CA LEU A 242 -12.22 -2.61 9.14
C LEU A 242 -11.65 -3.21 7.85
N ASP A 243 -12.14 -2.77 6.68
CA ASP A 243 -11.57 -3.16 5.38
C ASP A 243 -10.25 -2.41 5.08
N GLU A 244 -10.09 -1.16 5.48
CA GLU A 244 -8.80 -0.44 5.48
C GLU A 244 -7.79 -1.10 6.42
N LEU A 245 -8.18 -1.47 7.65
CA LEU A 245 -7.33 -2.18 8.60
C LEU A 245 -6.91 -3.56 8.10
N LYS A 246 -7.73 -4.27 7.31
CA LYS A 246 -7.29 -5.48 6.59
C LYS A 246 -6.20 -5.16 5.57
N ILE A 247 -6.36 -4.09 4.79
CA ILE A 247 -5.35 -3.64 3.81
C ILE A 247 -4.04 -3.27 4.51
N TYR A 248 -4.09 -2.52 5.62
CA TYR A 248 -2.89 -2.23 6.41
C TYR A 248 -2.27 -3.50 7.00
N MET A 249 -3.07 -4.43 7.55
CA MET A 249 -2.58 -5.71 8.07
C MET A 249 -1.92 -6.58 6.99
N THR A 250 -2.44 -6.60 5.75
CA THR A 250 -1.79 -7.33 4.65
C THR A 250 -0.52 -6.64 4.18
N ILE A 251 -0.50 -5.31 4.09
CA ILE A 251 0.70 -4.52 3.81
C ILE A 251 1.79 -4.81 4.86
N ASP A 252 1.49 -4.66 6.16
CA ASP A 252 2.43 -4.92 7.25
C ASP A 252 2.92 -6.36 7.25
N LYS A 253 2.04 -7.34 6.99
CA LYS A 253 2.42 -8.75 6.82
C LYS A 253 3.43 -8.93 5.68
N THR A 254 3.25 -8.26 4.54
CA THR A 254 4.24 -8.30 3.44
C THR A 254 5.54 -7.57 3.80
N THR A 255 5.48 -6.43 4.48
CA THR A 255 6.65 -5.67 4.94
C THR A 255 7.46 -6.45 5.97
N ILE A 256 6.82 -7.13 6.92
CA ILE A 256 7.46 -8.03 7.88
C ILE A 256 8.10 -9.22 7.16
N GLN A 257 7.46 -9.78 6.13
CA GLN A 257 8.06 -10.85 5.31
C GLN A 257 9.29 -10.35 4.51
N GLU A 258 9.23 -9.14 3.95
CA GLU A 258 10.37 -8.51 3.27
C GLU A 258 11.54 -8.20 4.21
N LEU A 259 11.26 -7.63 5.40
CA LEU A 259 12.27 -7.40 6.43
C LEU A 259 12.91 -8.72 6.89
N ASN A 260 12.11 -9.78 7.07
CA ASN A 260 12.63 -11.12 7.38
C ASN A 260 13.48 -11.70 6.24
N ARG A 261 13.09 -11.48 4.97
CA ARG A 261 13.91 -11.83 3.79
C ARG A 261 15.26 -11.10 3.82
N CYS A 262 15.28 -9.77 3.94
CA CYS A 262 16.53 -9.01 3.97
C CYS A 262 17.40 -9.35 5.20
N MET A 263 16.79 -9.73 6.33
CA MET A 263 17.52 -10.24 7.50
C MET A 263 18.00 -11.69 7.32
N ALA A 264 17.41 -12.50 6.43
CA ALA A 264 17.94 -13.81 6.05
C ALA A 264 19.09 -13.66 5.05
N GLU A 265 18.92 -12.82 4.02
CA GLU A 265 19.93 -12.49 3.02
C GLU A 265 21.20 -11.92 3.66
N LYS A 266 21.08 -10.96 4.58
CA LYS A 266 22.22 -10.43 5.35
C LYS A 266 22.94 -11.48 6.20
N ARG A 267 22.24 -12.52 6.70
CA ARG A 267 22.88 -13.63 7.42
C ARG A 267 23.63 -14.56 6.46
N GLU A 268 23.08 -14.84 5.28
CA GLU A 268 23.80 -15.63 4.26
C GLU A 268 25.00 -14.86 3.69
N GLU A 269 24.90 -13.54 3.54
CA GLU A 269 25.99 -12.65 3.13
C GLU A 269 27.09 -12.55 4.20
N GLN A 270 26.73 -12.47 5.49
CA GLN A 270 27.69 -12.54 6.60
C GLN A 270 28.41 -13.90 6.64
N LEU A 271 27.69 -15.01 6.45
CA LEU A 271 28.28 -16.35 6.34
C LEU A 271 29.20 -16.49 5.12
N PHE A 272 28.89 -15.81 4.01
CA PHE A 272 29.74 -15.75 2.82
C PHE A 272 31.02 -14.94 3.08
N ARG A 273 30.90 -13.74 3.68
CA ARG A 273 32.04 -12.90 4.09
C ARG A 273 32.99 -13.63 5.02
N HIS A 274 32.47 -14.39 5.99
CA HIS A 274 33.31 -15.24 6.86
C HIS A 274 34.02 -16.39 6.12
N HIS A 275 33.51 -16.84 4.97
CA HIS A 275 34.17 -17.82 4.11
C HIS A 275 35.24 -17.19 3.21
N GLU A 276 35.11 -15.91 2.84
CA GLU A 276 36.14 -15.15 2.12
C GLU A 276 37.27 -14.68 3.06
N ASP A 277 36.92 -14.11 4.22
CA ASP A 277 37.87 -13.65 5.26
C ASP A 277 38.73 -14.80 5.84
N ALA A 278 38.26 -16.04 5.71
CA ALA A 278 39.03 -17.25 6.06
C ALA A 278 40.09 -17.62 5.01
N GLY A 279 39.93 -17.20 3.76
CA GLY A 279 40.89 -17.45 2.67
C GLY A 279 42.05 -16.44 2.62
N VAL A 280 41.84 -15.20 3.08
CA VAL A 280 42.78 -14.07 2.87
C VAL A 280 43.55 -13.73 4.15
N LYS A 281 44.37 -14.66 4.66
CA LYS A 281 45.28 -14.43 5.80
C LYS A 281 46.65 -15.11 5.70
N LYS A 282 47.54 -14.60 4.83
CA LYS A 282 49.01 -14.76 4.94
C LYS A 282 49.74 -13.51 4.42
N SER A 283 51.01 -13.36 4.83
CA SER A 283 52.00 -12.30 4.51
C SER A 283 51.67 -10.86 4.94
N THR A 284 52.34 -10.43 6.02
CA THR A 284 52.68 -9.02 6.33
C THR A 284 53.96 -8.59 5.59
N PRO A 285 54.39 -7.33 5.73
CA PRO A 285 55.77 -7.11 6.17
C PRO A 285 55.92 -6.14 7.35
N GLU A 286 56.86 -6.43 8.25
CA GLU A 286 57.19 -5.64 9.44
C GLU A 286 57.82 -4.27 9.10
N LYS A 287 57.55 -3.27 9.96
CA LYS A 287 58.62 -2.52 10.69
C LYS A 287 58.16 -1.54 11.77
N ASN A 288 56.88 -1.11 11.79
CA ASN A 288 56.30 -0.34 12.90
C ASN A 288 55.54 -1.24 13.91
N GLU A 289 55.75 -2.55 13.86
CA GLU A 289 54.76 -3.52 14.34
C GLU A 289 54.64 -3.60 15.88
N LYS A 290 55.67 -3.29 16.67
CA LYS A 290 55.61 -3.46 18.14
C LYS A 290 54.68 -2.46 18.83
N ALA A 291 54.90 -1.15 18.71
CA ALA A 291 54.01 -0.15 19.33
C ALA A 291 52.58 -0.20 18.77
N ILE A 292 52.42 -0.50 17.48
CA ILE A 292 51.10 -0.66 16.86
C ILE A 292 50.43 -1.97 17.33
N SER A 293 51.18 -3.06 17.52
CA SER A 293 50.60 -4.31 18.04
C SER A 293 50.24 -4.24 19.52
N GLU A 294 50.98 -3.51 20.37
CA GLU A 294 50.54 -3.27 21.76
C GLU A 294 49.24 -2.45 21.79
N GLN A 295 49.15 -1.34 21.05
CA GLN A 295 47.93 -0.54 20.96
C GLN A 295 46.75 -1.34 20.34
N THR A 296 47.05 -2.23 19.38
CA THR A 296 46.03 -3.11 18.77
C THR A 296 45.62 -4.24 19.72
N LEU A 297 46.55 -4.80 20.48
CA LEU A 297 46.30 -5.87 21.46
C LEU A 297 45.47 -5.37 22.63
N GLU A 298 45.80 -4.20 23.18
CA GLU A 298 45.01 -3.56 24.23
C GLU A 298 43.59 -3.23 23.74
N LYS A 299 43.45 -2.78 22.49
CA LYS A 299 42.14 -2.57 21.86
C LYS A 299 41.39 -3.87 21.53
N VAL A 300 42.10 -4.96 21.24
CA VAL A 300 41.50 -6.30 21.13
C VAL A 300 41.04 -6.79 22.51
N ILE A 301 41.78 -6.53 23.59
CA ILE A 301 41.38 -6.85 24.97
C ILE A 301 40.16 -6.01 25.40
N GLU A 302 40.11 -4.72 25.06
CA GLU A 302 38.94 -3.86 25.25
C GLU A 302 37.71 -4.44 24.53
N LEU A 303 37.86 -4.76 23.24
CA LEU A 303 36.80 -5.35 22.42
C LEU A 303 36.37 -6.73 22.91
N GLU A 304 37.29 -7.58 23.35
CA GLU A 304 36.98 -8.88 23.96
C GLU A 304 36.21 -8.72 25.26
N ASN A 305 36.61 -7.81 26.14
CA ASN A 305 35.93 -7.57 27.41
C ASN A 305 34.52 -6.99 27.18
N ARG A 306 34.37 -6.15 26.16
CA ARG A 306 33.08 -5.65 25.65
C ARG A 306 32.23 -6.75 24.98
N LEU A 307 32.84 -7.71 24.31
CA LEU A 307 32.14 -8.88 23.74
C LEU A 307 31.68 -9.83 24.87
N LYS A 308 32.52 -10.08 25.86
CA LYS A 308 32.20 -10.84 27.08
C LYS A 308 31.09 -10.15 27.90
N SER A 309 31.01 -8.82 27.93
CA SER A 309 29.89 -8.10 28.58
C SER A 309 28.61 -8.16 27.75
N PHE A 310 28.67 -7.99 26.42
CA PHE A 310 27.52 -8.21 25.54
C PHE A 310 26.99 -9.66 25.62
N GLU A 311 27.86 -10.65 25.72
CA GLU A 311 27.46 -12.05 25.86
C GLU A 311 26.78 -12.32 27.21
N LYS A 312 27.30 -11.76 28.32
CA LYS A 312 26.63 -11.79 29.63
C LYS A 312 25.25 -11.13 29.58
N ASN A 313 25.12 -9.98 28.91
CA ASN A 313 23.84 -9.30 28.74
C ASN A 313 22.89 -10.08 27.82
N SER A 314 23.40 -10.73 26.77
CA SER A 314 22.63 -11.65 25.91
C SER A 314 22.11 -12.87 26.68
N ARG A 315 22.89 -13.39 27.64
CA ARG A 315 22.45 -14.46 28.54
C ARG A 315 21.31 -14.00 29.46
N LYS A 316 21.46 -12.83 30.12
CA LYS A 316 20.38 -12.22 30.94
C LYS A 316 19.10 -12.01 30.13
N LEU A 317 19.20 -11.38 28.96
CA LEU A 317 18.05 -11.13 28.09
C LEU A 317 17.36 -12.42 27.60
N LYS A 318 18.11 -13.50 27.40
CA LYS A 318 17.54 -14.84 27.11
C LYS A 318 16.84 -15.47 28.32
N GLU A 319 17.26 -15.16 29.54
CA GLU A 319 16.60 -15.60 30.77
C GLU A 319 15.34 -14.78 31.08
N GLU A 320 15.39 -13.46 30.87
CA GLU A 320 14.24 -12.57 30.91
C GLU A 320 13.19 -12.95 29.86
N SER A 321 13.60 -13.21 28.62
CA SER A 321 12.73 -13.73 27.55
C SER A 321 12.10 -15.09 27.91
N LYS A 322 12.83 -15.98 28.61
CA LYS A 322 12.27 -17.23 29.15
C LYS A 322 11.26 -17.00 30.28
N LYS A 323 11.45 -15.98 31.13
CA LYS A 323 10.48 -15.60 32.18
C LYS A 323 9.21 -15.03 31.56
N LEU A 324 9.34 -14.03 30.70
CA LEU A 324 8.24 -13.41 29.95
C LEU A 324 7.46 -14.43 29.12
N LYS A 325 8.12 -15.45 28.55
CA LYS A 325 7.41 -16.54 27.88
C LYS A 325 6.53 -17.33 28.85
N LYS A 326 7.03 -17.74 30.02
CA LYS A 326 6.23 -18.47 31.03
C LYS A 326 5.04 -17.66 31.51
N GLU A 327 5.23 -16.35 31.68
CA GLU A 327 4.18 -15.40 32.06
C GLU A 327 3.12 -15.26 30.95
N ASN A 328 3.54 -15.20 29.68
CA ASN A 328 2.65 -15.21 28.53
C ASN A 328 1.85 -16.54 28.42
N ASP A 329 2.52 -17.68 28.62
CA ASP A 329 1.88 -19.01 28.64
C ASP A 329 0.87 -19.12 29.81
N PHE A 330 1.15 -18.50 30.97
CA PHE A 330 0.23 -18.41 32.11
C PHE A 330 -0.98 -17.49 31.82
N LEU A 331 -0.75 -16.27 31.34
CA LEU A 331 -1.82 -15.33 30.95
C LEU A 331 -2.71 -15.91 29.86
N LYS A 332 -2.15 -16.64 28.90
CA LYS A 332 -2.90 -17.37 27.87
C LYS A 332 -3.79 -18.45 28.47
N SER A 333 -3.30 -19.18 29.48
CA SER A 333 -4.08 -20.18 30.21
C SER A 333 -5.25 -19.52 30.98
N HIS A 334 -5.02 -18.34 31.56
CA HIS A 334 -6.03 -17.57 32.28
C HIS A 334 -7.10 -16.97 31.34
N LEU A 335 -6.72 -16.54 30.13
CA LEU A 335 -7.64 -16.10 29.09
C LEU A 335 -8.50 -17.27 28.57
N GLN A 336 -7.90 -18.46 28.39
CA GLN A 336 -8.63 -19.66 28.01
C GLN A 336 -9.67 -20.04 29.08
N HIS A 337 -9.30 -20.00 30.37
CA HIS A 337 -10.23 -20.25 31.48
C HIS A 337 -11.43 -19.27 31.47
N TYR A 338 -11.20 -17.97 31.26
CA TYR A 338 -12.29 -16.99 31.14
C TYR A 338 -13.18 -17.24 29.91
N GLN A 339 -12.61 -17.67 28.79
CA GLN A 339 -13.40 -18.04 27.61
C GLN A 339 -14.27 -19.28 27.88
N GLU A 340 -13.71 -20.32 28.51
CA GLU A 340 -14.44 -21.54 28.88
C GLU A 340 -15.57 -21.27 29.89
N ASP A 341 -15.34 -20.40 30.89
CA ASP A 341 -16.39 -19.92 31.81
C ASP A 341 -17.47 -19.13 31.07
N SER A 342 -17.11 -18.15 30.23
CA SER A 342 -18.06 -17.39 29.41
C SER A 342 -18.89 -18.28 28.49
N GLU A 343 -18.29 -19.30 27.89
CA GLU A 343 -19.00 -20.30 27.10
C GLU A 343 -19.95 -21.16 27.96
N SER A 344 -19.56 -21.49 29.20
CA SER A 344 -20.41 -22.25 30.14
C SER A 344 -21.67 -21.47 30.51
N ARG A 345 -21.51 -20.17 30.82
CA ARG A 345 -22.60 -19.22 31.09
C ARG A 345 -23.51 -19.05 29.88
N GLY A 346 -22.94 -18.96 28.67
CA GLY A 346 -23.70 -18.96 27.41
C GLY A 346 -24.56 -20.21 27.24
N LYS A 347 -24.00 -21.39 27.51
CA LYS A 347 -24.70 -22.70 27.46
C LYS A 347 -25.77 -22.84 28.57
N GLU A 348 -25.69 -22.07 29.65
CA GLU A 348 -26.74 -21.98 30.68
C GLU A 348 -27.87 -21.01 30.27
N LEU A 349 -27.54 -19.82 29.78
CA LEU A 349 -28.51 -18.86 29.24
C LEU A 349 -29.34 -19.47 28.11
N GLU A 350 -28.73 -20.27 27.23
CA GLU A 350 -29.44 -20.99 26.16
C GLU A 350 -30.45 -22.04 26.71
N LYS A 351 -30.17 -22.66 27.87
CA LYS A 351 -31.14 -23.54 28.56
C LYS A 351 -32.28 -22.74 29.17
N LEU A 352 -31.98 -21.62 29.83
CA LEU A 352 -32.99 -20.74 30.41
C LEU A 352 -33.91 -20.14 29.34
N LEU A 353 -33.36 -19.76 28.17
CA LEU A 353 -34.13 -19.28 27.03
C LEU A 353 -35.09 -20.36 26.50
N ARG A 354 -34.65 -21.62 26.38
CA ARG A 354 -35.53 -22.74 26.04
C ARG A 354 -36.67 -22.91 27.05
N VAL A 355 -36.38 -22.89 28.35
CA VAL A 355 -37.41 -22.99 29.42
C VAL A 355 -38.38 -21.80 29.35
N SER A 356 -37.90 -20.59 29.09
CA SER A 356 -38.75 -19.41 28.91
C SER A 356 -39.67 -19.54 27.69
N SER A 357 -39.19 -20.15 26.59
CA SER A 357 -39.99 -20.36 25.39
C SER A 357 -41.13 -21.38 25.60
N SER A 358 -40.90 -22.46 26.36
CA SER A 358 -41.96 -23.40 26.73
C SER A 358 -42.97 -22.77 27.69
N VAL A 359 -42.55 -21.94 28.65
CA VAL A 359 -43.47 -21.25 29.57
C VAL A 359 -44.34 -20.23 28.83
N GLU A 360 -43.81 -19.54 27.81
CA GLU A 360 -44.61 -18.63 26.98
C GLU A 360 -45.59 -19.41 26.07
N GLN A 361 -45.21 -20.61 25.59
CA GLN A 361 -46.15 -21.52 24.92
C GLN A 361 -47.27 -21.98 25.86
N ASP A 362 -46.95 -22.48 27.06
CA ASP A 362 -47.93 -22.90 28.07
C ASP A 362 -48.90 -21.77 28.44
N LYS A 363 -48.37 -20.55 28.60
CA LYS A 363 -49.14 -19.32 28.82
C LYS A 363 -50.08 -19.01 27.65
N SER A 364 -49.63 -19.16 26.40
CA SER A 364 -50.48 -19.00 25.22
C SER A 364 -51.61 -20.03 25.17
N GLU A 365 -51.33 -21.30 25.51
CA GLU A 365 -52.35 -22.34 25.63
C GLU A 365 -53.36 -22.04 26.75
N LEU A 366 -52.90 -21.61 27.93
CA LEU A 366 -53.77 -21.19 29.02
C LEU A 366 -54.63 -20.00 28.60
N GLN A 367 -54.09 -19.05 27.83
CA GLN A 367 -54.85 -17.92 27.32
C GLN A 367 -55.93 -18.36 26.30
N THR A 368 -55.67 -19.34 25.42
CA THR A 368 -56.75 -19.88 24.56
C THR A 368 -57.84 -20.56 25.40
N LYS A 369 -57.46 -21.37 26.39
CA LYS A 369 -58.38 -22.04 27.34
C LYS A 369 -59.22 -21.04 28.13
N VAL A 370 -58.65 -19.92 28.58
CA VAL A 370 -59.39 -18.81 29.22
C VAL A 370 -60.42 -18.22 28.25
N THR A 371 -60.03 -17.85 27.01
CA THR A 371 -61.03 -17.29 26.06
C THR A 371 -62.11 -18.30 25.67
N ALA A 372 -61.85 -19.61 25.73
CA ALA A 372 -62.88 -20.64 25.51
C ALA A 372 -63.91 -20.62 26.67
N LEU A 373 -63.43 -20.66 27.92
CA LEU A 373 -64.28 -20.56 29.11
C LEU A 373 -65.04 -19.22 29.18
N GLU A 374 -64.45 -18.11 28.74
CA GLU A 374 -65.16 -16.83 28.62
C GLU A 374 -66.34 -16.91 27.64
N ARG A 375 -66.14 -17.55 26.47
CA ARG A 375 -67.22 -17.79 25.50
C ARG A 375 -68.32 -18.64 26.13
N GLU A 376 -68.00 -19.73 26.81
CA GLU A 376 -68.96 -20.58 27.54
C GLU A 376 -69.70 -19.81 28.64
N VAL A 377 -69.02 -18.97 29.41
CA VAL A 377 -69.66 -18.09 30.40
C VAL A 377 -70.62 -17.10 29.73
N THR A 378 -70.31 -16.58 28.54
CA THR A 378 -71.26 -15.72 27.80
C THR A 378 -72.46 -16.48 27.23
N THR A 379 -72.30 -17.74 26.77
CA THR A 379 -73.44 -18.54 26.29
C THR A 379 -74.32 -19.00 27.44
N LEU A 380 -73.75 -19.42 28.57
CA LEU A 380 -74.48 -19.72 29.80
C LEU A 380 -75.22 -18.48 30.34
N ARG A 381 -74.58 -17.30 30.41
CA ARG A 381 -75.27 -16.05 30.76
C ARG A 381 -76.43 -15.73 29.82
N ARG A 382 -76.29 -15.99 28.51
CA ARG A 382 -77.38 -15.82 27.52
C ARG A 382 -78.51 -16.84 27.72
N GLN A 383 -78.21 -18.09 28.09
CA GLN A 383 -79.21 -19.09 28.44
C GLN A 383 -79.95 -18.71 29.74
N VAL A 384 -79.24 -18.26 30.77
CA VAL A 384 -79.84 -17.76 32.02
C VAL A 384 -80.74 -16.55 31.78
N ALA A 385 -80.35 -15.62 30.90
CA ALA A 385 -81.19 -14.49 30.50
C ALA A 385 -82.48 -14.95 29.80
N LYS A 386 -82.41 -15.91 28.86
CA LYS A 386 -83.61 -16.51 28.23
C LYS A 386 -84.49 -17.23 29.25
N ALA A 387 -83.90 -18.00 30.17
CA ALA A 387 -84.61 -18.68 31.25
C ALA A 387 -85.06 -17.74 32.39
N LYS A 388 -84.74 -16.44 32.32
CA LYS A 388 -85.37 -15.39 33.11
C LYS A 388 -86.57 -14.82 32.35
N ALA A 389 -86.40 -14.44 31.08
CA ALA A 389 -87.51 -13.95 30.24
C ALA A 389 -88.69 -14.94 30.21
N LEU A 390 -88.43 -16.24 30.02
CA LEU A 390 -89.44 -17.30 30.08
C LEU A 390 -90.05 -17.52 31.49
N ARG A 391 -89.54 -16.90 32.55
CA ARG A 391 -90.16 -16.86 33.88
C ARG A 391 -90.96 -15.58 34.07
N ASP A 392 -90.40 -14.45 33.65
CA ASP A 392 -91.07 -13.16 33.63
C ASP A 392 -92.39 -13.26 32.80
N GLU A 393 -92.34 -13.95 31.64
CA GLU A 393 -93.51 -14.31 30.79
C GLU A 393 -94.49 -15.30 31.45
N ASN A 394 -94.06 -16.14 32.40
CA ASN A 394 -94.94 -17.03 33.15
C ASN A 394 -95.57 -16.34 34.38
N GLU A 395 -94.94 -15.29 34.92
CA GLU A 395 -95.53 -14.46 35.98
C GLU A 395 -96.63 -13.54 35.41
N GLU A 396 -96.48 -12.99 34.20
CA GLU A 396 -97.54 -12.17 33.55
C GLU A 396 -98.82 -12.93 33.17
N VAL A 397 -98.79 -14.27 33.11
CA VAL A 397 -99.95 -15.11 32.76
C VAL A 397 -100.79 -15.50 33.99
N VAL A 398 -100.33 -15.21 35.22
CA VAL A 398 -100.95 -15.72 36.45
C VAL A 398 -101.45 -14.60 37.37
N ASN A 399 -102.79 -14.40 37.33
CA ASN A 399 -103.66 -13.59 38.20
C ASN A 399 -103.91 -12.11 37.84
N PRO A 400 -105.12 -11.77 37.37
CA PRO A 400 -105.74 -10.46 37.55
C PRO A 400 -106.66 -10.42 38.81
N GLU A 401 -106.86 -9.22 39.35
CA GLU A 401 -107.79 -8.88 40.47
C GLU A 401 -107.40 -9.44 41.87
N GLU A 402 -107.68 -8.83 43.03
CA GLU A 402 -108.53 -7.67 43.38
C GLU A 402 -107.78 -6.51 44.11
N LYS A 403 -108.52 -5.54 44.67
CA LYS A 403 -108.06 -4.28 45.33
C LYS A 403 -107.90 -4.47 46.86
N GLU A 404 -107.43 -3.55 47.72
CA GLU A 404 -107.25 -2.07 47.69
C GLU A 404 -105.95 -1.69 48.48
N HIS A 405 -105.57 -0.47 48.91
CA HIS A 405 -106.26 0.82 49.19
C HIS A 405 -105.48 2.06 48.68
N CYS A 406 -106.10 3.24 48.76
CA CYS A 406 -105.50 4.58 48.64
C CYS A 406 -105.44 5.30 50.02
N PRO A 407 -105.02 6.59 50.17
CA PRO A 407 -104.27 7.51 49.30
C PRO A 407 -102.97 8.03 49.99
N THR A 408 -102.06 8.82 49.39
CA THR A 408 -102.16 10.27 49.07
C THR A 408 -100.86 10.66 48.36
N ASP A 409 -100.77 11.19 47.14
CA ASP A 409 -101.53 12.17 46.32
C ASP A 409 -100.90 13.58 46.27
N LYS A 410 -100.29 13.87 45.10
CA LYS A 410 -100.10 15.15 44.37
C LYS A 410 -98.77 15.08 43.58
N ALA A 411 -98.76 14.76 42.28
CA ALA A 411 -99.31 15.47 41.12
C ALA A 411 -98.54 16.77 40.81
N LYS A 412 -98.18 17.10 39.55
CA LYS A 412 -98.74 16.68 38.23
C LYS A 412 -97.64 16.48 37.16
N SER A 413 -98.03 15.82 36.05
CA SER A 413 -97.74 16.10 34.61
C SER A 413 -96.36 16.61 34.12
N GLU A 414 -95.92 16.35 32.88
CA GLU A 414 -96.61 15.80 31.68
C GLU A 414 -95.67 14.95 30.78
N MET A 415 -96.17 14.52 29.61
CA MET A 415 -95.47 13.67 28.62
C MET A 415 -94.19 14.26 28.00
N ALA A 416 -93.23 13.40 27.59
CA ALA A 416 -92.78 13.27 26.19
C ALA A 416 -91.78 12.11 25.92
N THR A 417 -92.14 11.23 24.99
CA THR A 417 -91.31 10.47 24.01
C THR A 417 -89.80 10.18 24.26
N THR A 418 -89.50 8.90 24.51
CA THR A 418 -88.48 8.03 23.85
C THR A 418 -86.99 8.41 23.72
N ASP A 419 -86.14 7.41 24.03
CA ASP A 419 -84.74 7.20 23.58
C ASP A 419 -83.68 8.26 23.89
N VAL A 420 -83.04 8.12 25.07
CA VAL A 420 -81.63 8.52 25.26
C VAL A 420 -80.83 7.36 25.85
N ARG A 421 -79.78 6.95 25.12
CA ARG A 421 -78.82 5.90 25.49
C ARG A 421 -77.96 6.37 26.67
N ALA A 422 -77.77 5.51 27.68
CA ALA A 422 -77.13 5.87 28.95
C ALA A 422 -75.77 6.59 28.78
N GLN A 423 -75.69 7.80 29.33
CA GLN A 423 -74.48 8.63 29.34
C GLN A 423 -73.57 8.27 30.52
N HIS A 424 -72.27 8.19 30.26
CA HIS A 424 -71.25 7.83 31.24
C HIS A 424 -70.71 9.10 31.94
N CYS A 425 -70.71 9.16 33.27
CA CYS A 425 -69.92 10.12 34.05
C CYS A 425 -69.64 9.65 35.49
N ASP A 426 -68.34 9.58 35.79
CA ASP A 426 -67.65 9.91 37.04
C ASP A 426 -68.38 9.86 38.39
N CYS A 427 -67.79 9.11 39.33
CA CYS A 427 -67.74 9.56 40.71
C CYS A 427 -66.42 9.17 41.39
N LYS A 428 -65.93 10.04 42.29
CA LYS A 428 -64.59 9.95 42.91
C LYS A 428 -64.66 9.16 44.22
N THR A 429 -63.69 8.28 44.48
CA THR A 429 -63.64 7.48 45.71
C THR A 429 -63.17 8.30 46.92
N THR A 430 -64.12 8.74 47.76
CA THR A 430 -63.85 9.25 49.12
C THR A 430 -64.35 8.25 50.17
N THR A 431 -63.48 7.40 50.69
CA THR A 431 -63.84 6.32 51.62
C THR A 431 -63.59 6.69 53.09
N THR A 432 -64.64 7.14 53.78
CA THR A 432 -64.63 7.35 55.24
C THR A 432 -64.76 6.04 56.03
N LYS A 433 -64.18 6.02 57.23
CA LYS A 433 -64.03 4.85 58.12
C LYS A 433 -65.38 4.26 58.59
N VAL A 434 -65.55 2.94 58.47
CA VAL A 434 -66.38 2.10 59.36
C VAL A 434 -65.59 0.83 59.70
N LYS A 435 -65.84 0.18 60.85
CA LYS A 435 -65.02 -0.92 61.42
C LYS A 435 -65.79 -2.24 61.60
N PHE A 436 -64.99 -3.31 61.72
CA PHE A 436 -65.09 -4.46 62.65
C PHE A 436 -65.53 -5.87 62.17
N LYS A 437 -64.90 -6.85 62.86
CA LYS A 437 -65.21 -8.29 63.00
C LYS A 437 -65.07 -9.19 61.77
N ALA A 438 -63.81 -9.49 61.42
CA ALA A 438 -63.47 -10.77 60.80
C ALA A 438 -63.40 -11.89 61.87
N ALA A 439 -63.99 -13.05 61.61
CA ALA A 439 -63.95 -14.22 62.48
C ALA A 439 -63.56 -15.50 61.72
N LYS A 440 -62.47 -16.12 62.16
CA LYS A 440 -61.88 -17.43 61.78
C LYS A 440 -62.64 -18.30 60.75
N LYS A 441 -61.97 -18.57 59.64
CA LYS A 441 -61.61 -19.96 59.25
C LYS A 441 -60.15 -19.99 58.76
N LYS A 442 -59.48 -21.13 58.95
CA LYS A 442 -58.04 -21.30 58.67
C LYS A 442 -57.83 -21.90 57.27
N CYS A 443 -56.85 -21.41 56.54
CA CYS A 443 -55.92 -22.28 55.81
C CYS A 443 -54.56 -21.58 55.63
N SER A 444 -53.51 -22.31 55.27
CA SER A 444 -52.12 -21.90 55.47
C SER A 444 -51.37 -21.49 54.19
N VAL A 445 -50.89 -20.25 54.14
CA VAL A 445 -49.81 -19.81 53.22
C VAL A 445 -48.68 -19.20 54.05
N GLY A 446 -47.80 -20.07 54.56
CA GLY A 446 -46.74 -19.71 55.50
C GLY A 446 -45.42 -20.42 55.23
N ARG A 447 -45.02 -20.53 53.96
CA ARG A 447 -43.79 -21.25 53.55
C ARG A 447 -42.87 -20.50 52.57
N HIS A 448 -43.26 -19.35 52.00
CA HIS A 448 -42.43 -18.65 51.01
C HIS A 448 -41.64 -17.45 51.58
N HIS A 449 -42.12 -16.82 52.67
CA HIS A 449 -41.41 -15.68 53.27
C HIS A 449 -40.28 -16.11 54.26
N THR A 450 -40.32 -17.34 54.76
CA THR A 450 -39.24 -17.92 55.59
C THR A 450 -38.04 -18.38 54.76
N VAL A 451 -38.26 -18.90 53.54
CA VAL A 451 -37.17 -19.34 52.64
C VAL A 451 -36.31 -18.16 52.16
N LEU A 452 -36.94 -17.01 51.86
CA LEU A 452 -36.21 -15.79 51.46
C LEU A 452 -35.28 -15.28 52.56
N ASN A 453 -35.74 -15.28 53.81
CA ASN A 453 -34.90 -14.91 54.96
C ASN A 453 -33.82 -15.97 55.27
N HIS A 454 -34.08 -17.25 54.99
CA HIS A 454 -33.08 -18.30 55.19
C HIS A 454 -31.97 -18.27 54.14
N SER A 455 -32.29 -17.95 52.88
CA SER A 455 -31.31 -17.79 51.80
C SER A 455 -30.42 -16.56 52.01
N VAL A 456 -30.99 -15.41 52.42
CA VAL A 456 -30.18 -14.23 52.83
C VAL A 456 -29.22 -14.58 53.97
N LYS A 457 -29.67 -15.35 54.97
CA LYS A 457 -28.78 -15.76 56.08
C LYS A 457 -27.70 -16.76 55.65
N VAL A 458 -27.98 -17.69 54.74
CA VAL A 458 -26.98 -18.64 54.22
C VAL A 458 -25.96 -17.95 53.31
N MET A 459 -26.37 -16.96 52.50
CA MET A 459 -25.46 -16.10 51.72
C MET A 459 -24.47 -15.35 52.64
N SER A 460 -24.94 -14.84 53.78
CA SER A 460 -24.12 -14.05 54.73
C SER A 460 -22.98 -14.82 55.42
N HIS A 461 -22.72 -16.08 55.05
CA HIS A 461 -21.68 -16.94 55.63
C HIS A 461 -20.69 -17.48 54.58
N VAL A 462 -20.75 -17.01 53.32
CA VAL A 462 -19.80 -17.40 52.25
C VAL A 462 -19.02 -16.20 51.67
N GLU A 463 -19.25 -14.98 52.18
CA GLU A 463 -18.47 -13.78 51.82
C GLU A 463 -17.26 -13.61 52.74
N ASN A 464 -16.22 -14.42 52.51
CA ASN A 464 -14.87 -14.21 53.01
C ASN A 464 -13.84 -14.80 52.01
N LEU A 465 -13.82 -14.28 50.77
CA LEU A 465 -12.70 -14.33 49.81
C LEU A 465 -13.09 -13.70 48.44
N SER A 466 -13.48 -12.43 48.42
CA SER A 466 -13.53 -11.58 47.20
C SER A 466 -13.78 -10.13 47.61
N LYS A 467 -12.69 -9.36 47.82
CA LYS A 467 -12.78 -7.92 48.08
C LYS A 467 -12.29 -7.17 46.85
N ASP A 468 -13.13 -7.09 45.83
CA ASP A 468 -12.91 -6.21 44.68
C ASP A 468 -13.03 -4.75 45.13
N GLY A 469 -11.87 -4.14 45.40
CA GLY A 469 -11.75 -2.74 45.77
C GLY A 469 -11.57 -1.85 44.55
N TRP A 470 -12.65 -1.56 43.83
CA TRP A 470 -12.65 -0.67 42.67
C TRP A 470 -13.82 0.33 42.69
N GLU A 471 -13.93 1.09 43.79
CA GLU A 471 -14.60 2.39 43.80
C GLU A 471 -13.56 3.50 44.07
N ASP A 472 -13.16 4.14 42.99
CA ASP A 472 -12.77 5.56 42.83
C ASP A 472 -11.95 6.25 43.95
N MET A 473 -10.63 6.36 43.75
CA MET A 473 -9.77 7.38 44.36
C MET A 473 -8.56 7.71 43.45
N SER A 474 -8.33 9.00 43.20
CA SER A 474 -7.08 9.52 42.62
C SER A 474 -5.91 9.53 43.62
N GLU A 475 -4.72 9.86 43.10
CA GLU A 475 -3.39 9.82 43.75
C GLU A 475 -3.37 10.13 45.26
N GLY A 476 -2.85 9.17 46.04
CA GLY A 476 -2.50 9.35 47.45
C GLY A 476 -1.30 8.47 47.81
N SER A 477 -0.17 9.09 48.15
CA SER A 477 0.99 8.37 48.67
C SER A 477 0.75 7.97 50.13
N ASP A 478 0.88 6.68 50.44
CA ASP A 478 2.02 6.18 51.22
C ASP A 478 2.00 4.65 51.32
N SER A 479 3.17 4.05 51.53
CA SER A 479 3.35 2.60 51.65
C SER A 479 4.03 2.26 52.97
N GLU A 480 3.49 1.28 53.71
CA GLU A 480 4.35 0.43 54.53
C GLU A 480 3.74 -0.96 54.80
N THR A 481 4.31 -1.98 54.16
CA THR A 481 4.35 -3.35 54.68
C THR A 481 5.79 -3.67 55.02
N GLN A 482 6.06 -4.01 56.28
CA GLN A 482 7.39 -4.00 56.86
C GLN A 482 8.30 -5.15 56.37
N THR A 483 9.51 -4.77 55.93
CA THR A 483 10.80 -5.48 56.13
C THR A 483 10.94 -6.84 55.37
N PHE A 484 12.04 -7.21 54.73
CA PHE A 484 13.48 -6.96 54.91
C PHE A 484 14.11 -6.46 53.59
N GLN A 485 15.01 -5.46 53.56
CA GLN A 485 16.45 -5.56 53.89
C GLN A 485 17.19 -6.73 53.21
N ASN A 486 18.37 -6.58 52.59
CA ASN A 486 19.23 -5.40 52.39
C ASN A 486 20.24 -5.67 51.25
N LEU A 487 20.66 -4.65 50.48
CA LEU A 487 22.05 -4.54 49.97
C LEU A 487 22.43 -3.16 49.40
N GLY A 488 21.51 -2.46 48.73
CA GLY A 488 21.84 -1.22 48.00
C GLY A 488 22.08 0.00 48.89
N THR A 489 21.17 0.27 49.85
CA THR A 489 21.14 1.52 50.64
C THR A 489 22.31 1.65 51.62
N VAL A 490 22.77 0.51 52.15
CA VAL A 490 23.82 0.42 53.19
C VAL A 490 25.12 1.12 52.79
N ILE A 491 25.43 1.21 51.50
CA ILE A 491 26.68 1.82 50.99
C ILE A 491 26.63 3.37 51.01
N VAL A 492 25.43 3.97 51.09
CA VAL A 492 25.26 5.43 51.17
C VAL A 492 25.08 5.90 52.62
N GLU A 493 24.31 5.17 53.41
CA GLU A 493 23.97 5.56 54.79
C GLU A 493 25.11 5.37 55.81
N THR A 494 26.12 4.55 55.50
CA THR A 494 27.22 4.21 56.43
C THR A 494 28.24 5.33 56.66
N SER A 495 28.03 6.56 56.14
CA SER A 495 29.05 7.62 56.22
C SER A 495 28.55 9.05 56.53
N GLN A 496 27.45 9.22 57.29
CA GLN A 496 27.22 10.43 58.11
C GLN A 496 26.06 10.31 59.11
N ASN A 497 26.36 9.97 60.38
CA ASN A 497 25.91 10.69 61.59
C ASN A 497 26.35 9.97 62.87
N ILE A 498 27.44 10.44 63.49
CA ILE A 498 27.71 10.24 64.92
C ILE A 498 27.69 11.63 65.57
N ARG A 499 26.63 11.90 66.35
CA ARG A 499 26.62 12.90 67.42
C ARG A 499 27.43 12.34 68.61
N PRO A 500 27.96 13.13 69.59
CA PRO A 500 27.30 14.32 70.13
C PRO A 500 28.26 15.41 70.70
N ILE A 501 27.75 16.17 71.69
CA ILE A 501 28.46 16.93 72.74
C ILE A 501 28.75 18.40 72.45
N GLU A 502 28.90 19.11 73.57
CA GLU A 502 28.68 20.53 73.79
C GLU A 502 29.99 21.31 73.95
N ASN A 503 29.83 22.63 74.01
CA ASN A 503 30.59 23.55 74.87
C ASN A 503 31.96 24.11 74.42
N ASP A 504 32.04 25.44 74.52
CA ASP A 504 33.23 26.29 74.73
C ASP A 504 34.31 26.41 73.61
N GLY A 505 35.09 27.49 73.65
CA GLY A 505 36.28 27.70 72.79
C GLY A 505 36.34 29.01 72.01
N ASN A 506 36.79 30.09 72.65
CA ASN A 506 37.08 31.40 72.05
C ASN A 506 38.11 31.38 70.90
N GLN A 507 37.86 32.17 69.84
CA GLN A 507 38.76 33.21 69.25
C GLN A 507 37.99 33.92 68.10
N LYS A 508 37.84 35.26 68.02
CA LYS A 508 38.82 36.37 67.91
C LYS A 508 39.74 36.23 66.68
N GLU A 509 39.97 37.25 65.84
CA GLU A 509 39.68 38.70 65.90
C GLU A 509 39.76 39.26 64.46
N THR A 510 38.78 39.97 63.89
CA THR A 510 38.67 41.45 63.69
C THR A 510 37.62 41.64 62.54
N ASP A 511 36.65 42.57 62.48
CA ASP A 511 36.49 44.00 62.85
C ASP A 511 37.42 44.96 62.06
N GLN A 512 36.98 46.00 61.34
CA GLN A 512 35.75 46.84 61.37
C GLN A 512 35.29 47.10 59.89
N THR A 513 34.21 47.82 59.52
CA THR A 513 33.43 48.88 60.19
C THR A 513 31.99 49.00 59.62
N GLU A 514 31.12 49.59 60.44
CA GLU A 514 29.78 50.22 60.26
C GLU A 514 29.38 50.81 58.88
N ASP A 515 28.11 51.17 58.57
CA ASP A 515 26.74 50.80 59.01
C ASP A 515 25.73 51.65 58.15
N SER A 516 24.44 51.69 58.50
CA SER A 516 23.42 52.71 58.18
C SER A 516 22.62 52.59 56.87
N ARG A 517 21.60 51.71 56.95
CA ARG A 517 20.14 52.02 56.79
C ARG A 517 19.61 52.67 55.48
N ALA A 518 18.27 52.71 55.40
CA ALA A 518 17.50 53.07 54.21
C ALA A 518 16.51 54.22 54.46
N GLN A 519 16.02 54.81 53.36
CA GLN A 519 14.80 55.63 53.21
C GLN A 519 14.69 56.94 54.01
N GLN A 520 14.50 58.07 53.28
CA GLN A 520 13.35 58.94 53.53
C GLN A 520 12.97 59.79 52.30
N GLU A 521 11.99 60.69 52.46
CA GLU A 521 11.05 61.15 51.43
C GLU A 521 10.62 62.62 51.70
N VAL A 522 9.91 63.27 50.76
CA VAL A 522 9.09 64.50 50.94
C VAL A 522 9.78 65.90 51.12
N GLN A 523 9.84 66.65 50.00
CA GLN A 523 9.21 68.00 49.75
C GLN A 523 9.42 69.23 50.68
N THR A 524 9.67 70.42 50.09
CA THR A 524 8.94 71.73 50.31
C THR A 524 9.44 72.87 49.35
N TYR A 525 8.63 73.93 49.17
CA TYR A 525 8.77 75.11 48.26
C TYR A 525 9.77 76.20 48.78
N SER A 526 10.05 77.39 48.18
CA SER A 526 9.28 78.32 47.29
C SER A 526 10.09 79.48 46.65
N CYS A 527 9.57 80.11 45.57
CA CYS A 527 9.62 81.55 45.12
C CYS A 527 10.98 82.33 45.00
N GLU A 528 11.15 83.47 44.27
CA GLU A 528 10.27 84.31 43.40
C GLU A 528 11.04 85.21 42.37
N ASP A 529 10.32 86.13 41.67
CA ASP A 529 10.77 87.28 40.82
C ASP A 529 11.27 86.96 39.37
N LEU A 530 11.06 87.72 38.26
CA LEU A 530 9.97 88.62 37.80
C LEU A 530 10.12 89.00 36.28
N LYS A 531 9.30 89.95 35.79
CA LYS A 531 9.40 90.81 34.55
C LYS A 531 9.51 90.05 33.20
N ALA A 532 8.46 89.81 32.41
CA ALA A 532 7.28 90.63 32.00
C ALA A 532 7.66 91.85 31.09
N PRO A 533 6.76 92.43 30.24
CA PRO A 533 5.28 92.30 30.26
C PRO A 533 4.48 92.28 28.91
N GLN A 534 3.19 91.88 29.01
CA GLN A 534 2.02 92.30 28.17
C GLN A 534 2.02 91.90 26.66
N VAL A 535 0.91 91.95 25.88
CA VAL A 535 -0.38 92.71 25.95
C VAL A 535 -1.62 91.82 25.69
N ILE A 536 -2.79 92.25 26.20
CA ILE A 536 -4.12 91.62 26.08
C ILE A 536 -4.79 91.95 24.73
N SER A 537 -5.47 91.00 24.07
CA SER A 537 -6.63 91.34 23.20
C SER A 537 -7.65 90.22 22.94
N HIS A 538 -8.91 90.54 23.24
CA HIS A 538 -10.11 90.14 22.49
C HIS A 538 -10.75 91.47 22.04
N PRO A 539 -11.33 91.60 20.82
CA PRO A 539 -12.71 91.13 20.64
C PRO A 539 -13.20 90.74 19.22
N LYS A 540 -14.29 89.95 19.20
CA LYS A 540 -15.44 89.95 18.26
C LYS A 540 -15.27 89.54 16.76
N ASN A 541 -15.98 88.46 16.44
CA ASN A 541 -16.82 88.22 15.23
C ASN A 541 -16.09 88.05 13.86
N THR A 542 -16.35 86.99 13.10
CA THR A 542 -17.69 86.53 12.65
C THR A 542 -17.73 85.04 12.22
N LYS A 543 -18.97 84.53 12.03
CA LYS A 543 -19.38 83.30 11.29
C LYS A 543 -19.03 81.94 11.92
N LYS A 544 -20.08 81.27 12.43
CA LYS A 544 -20.13 79.83 12.75
C LYS A 544 -21.51 79.26 12.36
N MET A 545 -21.53 78.33 11.40
CA MET A 545 -22.59 77.33 11.20
C MET A 545 -21.84 76.02 10.88
N THR A 546 -21.94 74.91 11.63
CA THR A 546 -23.09 74.22 12.24
C THR A 546 -23.86 73.37 11.23
N PHE A 547 -23.80 72.04 11.41
CA PHE A 547 -24.57 71.03 10.66
C PHE A 547 -26.07 71.16 10.91
N GLN A 548 -26.91 70.82 9.92
CA GLN A 548 -27.77 69.61 9.96
C GLN A 548 -28.85 69.53 8.85
N ASN A 549 -29.15 68.28 8.45
CA ASN A 549 -30.48 67.72 8.15
C ASN A 549 -31.23 67.90 6.80
N LYS A 550 -31.68 66.72 6.31
CA LYS A 550 -33.03 66.32 5.83
C LYS A 550 -33.39 66.27 4.31
N SER A 551 -33.57 65.01 3.88
CA SER A 551 -34.72 64.42 3.15
C SER A 551 -35.04 64.78 1.67
N GLY A 552 -35.39 63.72 0.93
CA GLY A 552 -36.06 63.76 -0.38
C GLY A 552 -35.12 63.52 -1.58
N SER A 553 -35.49 62.80 -2.64
CA SER A 553 -36.15 61.49 -2.88
C SER A 553 -36.37 61.36 -4.41
N LEU A 554 -36.53 60.11 -4.90
CA LEU A 554 -37.06 59.72 -6.24
C LEU A 554 -36.22 59.94 -7.52
N GLN A 555 -36.11 58.82 -8.28
CA GLN A 555 -36.14 58.69 -9.75
C GLN A 555 -34.95 59.18 -10.63
N LYS A 556 -34.69 58.63 -11.84
CA LYS A 556 -34.81 57.25 -12.40
C LYS A 556 -34.17 57.21 -13.82
N ASN A 557 -33.86 56.00 -14.33
CA ASN A 557 -33.57 55.63 -15.75
C ASN A 557 -32.24 56.19 -16.36
N LEU A 558 -31.41 55.56 -17.21
CA LEU A 558 -31.33 54.34 -18.06
C LEU A 558 -31.14 54.68 -19.56
N HIS A 559 -30.10 54.08 -20.20
CA HIS A 559 -29.78 53.99 -21.66
C HIS A 559 -29.52 55.32 -22.43
N SER A 560 -28.56 55.45 -23.37
CA SER A 560 -28.39 54.67 -24.62
C SER A 560 -27.12 55.07 -25.45
N ALA A 561 -26.74 54.21 -26.40
CA ALA A 561 -26.04 54.45 -27.69
C ALA A 561 -24.58 55.02 -27.84
N LEU A 562 -23.92 54.51 -28.89
CA LEU A 562 -22.73 55.01 -29.64
C LEU A 562 -23.10 56.22 -30.57
N PRO A 563 -22.20 56.89 -31.36
CA PRO A 563 -20.85 56.49 -31.81
C PRO A 563 -19.73 57.58 -31.99
N ALA A 564 -18.51 57.10 -32.29
CA ALA A 564 -17.49 57.62 -33.24
C ALA A 564 -16.97 59.09 -33.25
N ARG A 565 -15.63 59.24 -33.12
CA ARG A 565 -14.68 59.63 -34.20
C ARG A 565 -13.22 59.40 -33.74
N VAL A 566 -12.45 58.52 -34.39
CA VAL A 566 -11.60 58.77 -35.58
C VAL A 566 -10.39 59.68 -35.30
N ASN A 567 -9.18 59.12 -35.44
CA ASN A 567 -8.07 59.85 -36.05
C ASN A 567 -7.21 58.90 -36.93
N ARG A 568 -6.72 59.43 -38.05
CA ARG A 568 -5.77 58.79 -38.99
C ARG A 568 -4.32 59.06 -38.48
N GLU A 569 -3.20 58.53 -38.96
CA GLU A 569 -2.78 57.75 -40.14
C GLU A 569 -1.37 57.13 -39.79
N LYS A 570 -0.62 56.29 -40.54
CA LYS A 570 -0.58 55.84 -41.94
C LYS A 570 -0.19 54.34 -42.03
N CYS A 571 -0.73 53.60 -42.99
CA CYS A 571 -0.16 52.31 -43.42
C CYS A 571 0.95 52.53 -44.45
N LYS A 572 2.00 51.71 -44.42
CA LYS A 572 2.88 51.44 -45.57
C LYS A 572 2.94 49.94 -45.81
N THR A 573 2.35 49.49 -46.91
CA THR A 573 2.44 48.10 -47.39
C THR A 573 3.52 47.96 -48.45
N LYS A 574 4.31 46.88 -48.38
CA LYS A 574 4.66 46.03 -49.54
C LYS A 574 5.14 44.65 -49.05
N PRO A 575 5.04 43.58 -49.85
CA PRO A 575 4.88 42.23 -49.32
C PRO A 575 6.17 41.38 -49.32
N ALA A 576 6.32 40.51 -48.32
CA ALA A 576 7.18 39.33 -48.37
C ALA A 576 6.69 38.21 -47.43
N GLN A 577 6.53 37.00 -48.00
CA GLN A 577 7.01 35.73 -47.44
C GLN A 577 6.58 35.31 -46.01
N LYS A 578 5.43 34.60 -45.94
CA LYS A 578 5.10 33.49 -45.01
C LYS A 578 5.88 33.42 -43.67
N SER A 579 5.47 34.20 -42.64
CA SER A 579 5.95 34.04 -41.24
C SER A 579 5.02 34.64 -40.16
N SER A 580 3.80 35.06 -40.51
CA SER A 580 3.00 36.00 -39.70
C SER A 580 2.43 35.46 -38.38
N SER A 581 2.09 34.17 -38.27
CA SER A 581 1.36 33.63 -37.11
C SER A 581 2.13 33.78 -35.79
N ASN A 582 3.44 33.52 -35.80
CA ASN A 582 4.27 33.59 -34.59
C ASN A 582 4.39 35.03 -34.06
N THR A 583 4.45 36.03 -34.94
CA THR A 583 4.53 37.45 -34.54
C THR A 583 3.21 37.96 -33.94
N ILE A 584 2.07 37.43 -34.39
CA ILE A 584 0.75 37.76 -33.82
C ILE A 584 0.61 37.12 -32.43
N LEU A 585 0.87 35.81 -32.32
CA LEU A 585 0.82 35.07 -31.04
C LEU A 585 1.77 35.65 -29.98
N LEU A 586 2.96 36.14 -30.39
CA LEU A 586 3.88 36.83 -29.48
C LEU A 586 3.32 38.16 -28.99
N ARG A 587 2.64 38.94 -29.83
CA ARG A 587 2.01 40.21 -29.44
C ARG A 587 0.82 39.98 -28.51
N GLU A 588 -0.03 39.01 -28.82
CA GLU A 588 -1.14 38.59 -27.96
C GLU A 588 -0.63 38.13 -26.60
N ARG A 589 0.42 37.28 -26.57
CA ARG A 589 1.05 36.84 -25.31
C ARG A 589 1.67 38.00 -24.52
N ILE A 590 2.27 39.00 -25.18
CA ILE A 590 2.78 40.21 -24.51
C ILE A 590 1.62 41.02 -23.89
N VAL A 591 0.51 41.19 -24.60
CA VAL A 591 -0.68 41.89 -24.09
C VAL A 591 -1.29 41.12 -22.90
N SER A 592 -1.45 39.80 -23.00
CA SER A 592 -1.92 38.97 -21.88
C SER A 592 -0.99 39.04 -20.66
N LEU A 593 0.32 39.05 -20.87
CA LEU A 593 1.30 39.23 -19.78
C LEU A 593 1.26 40.64 -19.18
N GLN A 594 1.02 41.69 -19.98
CA GLN A 594 0.82 43.06 -19.48
C GLN A 594 -0.48 43.15 -18.67
N GLN A 595 -1.56 42.55 -19.14
CA GLN A 595 -2.83 42.46 -18.41
C GLN A 595 -2.66 41.69 -17.09
N GLN A 596 -2.00 40.53 -17.10
CA GLN A 596 -1.71 39.74 -15.91
C GLN A 596 -0.85 40.53 -14.90
N ASN A 597 0.18 41.25 -15.35
CA ASN A 597 0.97 42.13 -14.49
C ASN A 597 0.13 43.28 -13.90
N SER A 598 -0.80 43.87 -14.67
CA SER A 598 -1.70 44.92 -14.16
C SER A 598 -2.66 44.39 -13.10
N LEU A 599 -3.20 43.17 -13.28
CA LEU A 599 -4.05 42.49 -12.31
C LEU A 599 -3.26 42.15 -11.03
N LEU A 600 -2.05 41.61 -11.15
CA LEU A 600 -1.15 41.36 -10.01
C LEU A 600 -0.76 42.65 -9.27
N GLN A 601 -0.53 43.76 -9.99
CA GLN A 601 -0.24 45.05 -9.37
C GLN A 601 -1.44 45.63 -8.62
N ASN A 602 -2.67 45.44 -9.13
CA ASN A 602 -3.89 45.86 -8.46
C ASN A 602 -4.23 44.96 -7.26
N ALA A 603 -4.08 43.64 -7.39
CA ALA A 603 -4.21 42.70 -6.28
C ALA A 603 -3.21 43.00 -5.16
N ARG A 604 -1.95 43.32 -5.51
CA ARG A 604 -0.94 43.77 -4.54
C ARG A 604 -1.38 45.06 -3.82
N LYS A 605 -1.94 46.05 -4.52
CA LYS A 605 -2.44 47.28 -3.88
C LYS A 605 -3.61 47.01 -2.92
N ALA A 606 -4.55 46.15 -3.30
CA ALA A 606 -5.68 45.76 -2.45
C ALA A 606 -5.24 44.97 -1.21
N ALA A 607 -4.27 44.06 -1.37
CA ALA A 607 -3.63 43.39 -0.24
C ALA A 607 -2.87 44.38 0.66
N GLU A 608 -2.24 45.41 0.09
CA GLU A 608 -1.53 46.45 0.85
C GLU A 608 -2.47 47.41 1.60
N SER A 609 -3.66 47.72 1.08
CA SER A 609 -4.67 48.50 1.82
C SER A 609 -5.29 47.66 2.94
N SER A 610 -5.70 46.43 2.65
CA SER A 610 -6.20 45.50 3.68
C SER A 610 -5.17 45.25 4.79
N ALA A 611 -3.89 45.10 4.45
CA ALA A 611 -2.81 44.98 5.44
C ALA A 611 -2.56 46.26 6.28
N LYS A 612 -2.99 47.44 5.81
CA LYS A 612 -2.98 48.68 6.60
C LYS A 612 -4.21 48.75 7.51
N GLU A 613 -5.39 48.38 7.00
CA GLU A 613 -6.62 48.27 7.79
C GLU A 613 -6.46 47.27 8.96
N PHE A 614 -5.84 46.10 8.71
CA PHE A 614 -5.52 45.14 9.78
C PHE A 614 -4.50 45.68 10.79
N LYS A 615 -3.54 46.51 10.39
CA LYS A 615 -2.60 47.17 11.32
C LYS A 615 -3.32 48.20 12.19
N GLU A 616 -4.13 49.07 11.59
CA GLU A 616 -4.91 50.08 12.32
C GLU A 616 -5.92 49.41 13.29
N ALA A 617 -6.53 48.29 12.88
CA ALA A 617 -7.37 47.48 13.76
C ALA A 617 -6.58 46.88 14.93
N ASN A 618 -5.38 46.36 14.68
CA ASN A 618 -4.51 45.79 15.72
C ASN A 618 -3.98 46.87 16.70
N GLU A 619 -3.65 48.07 16.22
CA GLU A 619 -3.29 49.23 17.05
C GLU A 619 -4.46 49.66 17.94
N LYS A 620 -5.69 49.69 17.41
CA LYS A 620 -6.91 49.95 18.20
C LYS A 620 -7.16 48.88 19.26
N LEU A 621 -6.99 47.60 18.93
CA LEU A 621 -7.10 46.50 19.89
C LEU A 621 -6.04 46.57 20.99
N LEU A 622 -4.79 46.91 20.65
CA LEU A 622 -3.71 47.10 21.61
C LEU A 622 -4.00 48.25 22.59
N HIS A 623 -4.51 49.39 22.10
CA HIS A 623 -4.97 50.48 22.97
C HIS A 623 -6.18 50.09 23.83
N GLN A 624 -7.13 49.33 23.28
CA GLN A 624 -8.27 48.81 24.05
C GLN A 624 -7.82 47.86 25.17
N GLN A 625 -6.83 47.01 24.91
CA GLN A 625 -6.20 46.16 25.91
C GLN A 625 -5.51 46.98 27.00
N GLN A 626 -4.67 47.97 26.64
CA GLN A 626 -4.01 48.87 27.59
C GLN A 626 -5.02 49.58 28.52
N ILE A 627 -6.15 50.05 27.97
CA ILE A 627 -7.24 50.67 28.75
C ILE A 627 -7.91 49.65 29.67
N SER A 628 -8.10 48.41 29.22
CA SER A 628 -8.64 47.32 30.04
C SER A 628 -7.71 46.95 31.20
N ASP A 629 -6.41 46.81 30.94
CA ASP A 629 -5.40 46.48 31.93
C ASP A 629 -5.27 47.59 32.99
N HIS A 630 -5.30 48.87 32.58
CA HIS A 630 -5.35 49.99 33.51
C HIS A 630 -6.62 49.94 34.38
N ARG A 631 -7.80 49.73 33.78
CA ARG A 631 -9.07 49.61 34.54
C ARG A 631 -9.02 48.45 35.53
N PHE A 632 -8.45 47.31 35.15
CA PHE A 632 -8.26 46.16 36.04
C PHE A 632 -7.31 46.49 37.19
N GLN A 633 -6.20 47.21 36.94
CA GLN A 633 -5.29 47.66 37.99
C GLN A 633 -5.96 48.63 38.97
N THR A 634 -6.70 49.63 38.48
CA THR A 634 -7.49 50.56 39.33
C THR A 634 -8.55 49.81 40.15
N SER A 635 -9.24 48.84 39.54
CA SER A 635 -10.20 47.97 40.24
C SER A 635 -9.52 47.14 41.34
N ARG A 636 -8.37 46.54 41.05
CA ARG A 636 -7.56 45.77 42.02
C ARG A 636 -7.06 46.64 43.18
N GLN A 637 -6.68 47.88 42.93
CA GLN A 637 -6.34 48.87 43.98
C GLN A 637 -7.57 49.23 44.82
N THR A 638 -8.73 49.44 44.20
CA THR A 638 -10.00 49.74 44.88
C THR A 638 -10.44 48.59 45.78
N ILE A 639 -10.37 47.35 45.29
CA ILE A 639 -10.66 46.13 46.07
C ILE A 639 -9.68 45.99 47.24
N LYS A 640 -8.38 46.27 47.05
CA LYS A 640 -7.41 46.30 48.16
C LYS A 640 -7.81 47.30 49.24
N LYS A 641 -8.22 48.52 48.88
CA LYS A 641 -8.69 49.52 49.85
C LYS A 641 -9.92 49.01 50.60
N LEU A 642 -10.97 48.58 49.88
CA LEU A 642 -12.20 48.08 50.51
C LEU A 642 -11.95 46.88 51.44
N THR A 643 -10.94 46.04 51.17
CA THR A 643 -10.51 44.96 52.06
C THR A 643 -9.89 45.47 53.36
N LEU A 644 -9.14 46.59 53.33
CA LEU A 644 -8.60 47.24 54.52
C LEU A 644 -9.70 47.93 55.32
N ASP A 645 -10.57 48.70 54.65
CA ASP A 645 -11.74 49.36 55.26
C ASP A 645 -12.65 48.31 55.97
N LEU A 646 -12.83 47.13 55.36
CA LEU A 646 -13.56 45.99 55.94
C LEU A 646 -12.80 45.23 57.05
N ALA A 647 -11.48 45.43 57.21
CA ALA A 647 -10.72 44.89 58.33
C ALA A 647 -10.82 45.84 59.54
N GLU A 648 -10.76 47.15 59.30
CA GLU A 648 -10.94 48.18 60.33
C GLU A 648 -12.35 48.13 60.96
N LEU A 649 -13.41 48.05 60.14
CA LEU A 649 -14.79 47.87 60.61
C LEU A 649 -15.01 46.56 61.38
N ARG A 650 -14.24 45.50 61.11
CA ARG A 650 -14.28 44.25 61.89
C ARG A 650 -13.67 44.46 63.27
N LYS A 651 -12.55 45.18 63.36
CA LYS A 651 -11.90 45.53 64.62
C LYS A 651 -12.79 46.43 65.47
N GLU A 652 -13.38 47.47 64.89
CA GLU A 652 -14.32 48.35 65.60
C GLU A 652 -15.51 47.55 66.17
N LYS A 653 -16.08 46.62 65.39
CA LYS A 653 -17.13 45.71 65.88
C LYS A 653 -16.65 44.87 67.08
N GLU A 654 -15.43 44.35 67.04
CA GLU A 654 -14.86 43.54 68.13
C GLU A 654 -14.61 44.36 69.40
N ASP A 655 -14.11 45.59 69.25
CA ASP A 655 -13.88 46.52 70.36
C ASP A 655 -15.21 47.06 70.95
N LEU A 656 -16.27 47.18 70.15
CA LEU A 656 -17.64 47.42 70.62
C LEU A 656 -18.22 46.20 71.35
N LEU A 657 -17.92 44.97 70.90
CA LEU A 657 -18.36 43.74 71.57
C LEU A 657 -17.77 43.64 72.98
N LYS A 658 -16.46 43.88 73.12
CA LYS A 658 -15.77 43.92 74.42
C LYS A 658 -16.32 45.01 75.36
N LYS A 659 -16.77 46.15 74.80
CA LYS A 659 -17.47 47.21 75.56
C LYS A 659 -18.87 46.78 76.03
N VAL A 660 -19.57 45.94 75.26
CA VAL A 660 -20.87 45.37 75.69
C VAL A 660 -20.65 44.33 76.79
N GLU A 661 -19.68 43.43 76.63
CA GLU A 661 -19.34 42.41 77.64
C GLU A 661 -18.94 43.07 78.97
N SER A 662 -18.03 44.06 78.96
CA SER A 662 -17.65 44.84 80.15
C SER A 662 -18.74 45.79 80.69
N SER A 663 -19.87 45.94 79.99
CA SER A 663 -21.07 46.59 80.54
C SER A 663 -22.04 45.60 81.21
N SER A 664 -21.91 44.29 80.95
CA SER A 664 -22.85 43.28 81.42
C SER A 664 -22.72 42.98 82.92
N ASP A 665 -21.55 43.21 83.53
CA ASP A 665 -21.31 43.05 84.97
C ASP A 665 -22.26 43.89 85.84
N ILE A 666 -22.70 45.05 85.33
CA ILE A 666 -23.63 45.96 86.01
C ILE A 666 -25.01 45.32 86.23
N THR A 667 -25.39 44.33 85.42
CA THR A 667 -26.70 43.67 85.48
C THR A 667 -26.85 42.70 86.66
N SER A 668 -25.76 42.37 87.35
CA SER A 668 -25.75 41.42 88.49
C SER A 668 -26.40 41.97 89.77
N LEU A 669 -26.55 43.29 89.91
CA LEU A 669 -27.04 43.93 91.14
C LEU A 669 -28.58 43.92 91.30
N ALA A 670 -29.32 43.39 90.32
CA ALA A 670 -30.79 43.46 90.28
C ALA A 670 -31.52 42.44 91.18
N GLU A 671 -30.86 41.36 91.60
CA GLU A 671 -31.54 40.23 92.28
C GLU A 671 -31.61 40.36 93.82
N GLU A 672 -30.86 41.26 94.45
CA GLU A 672 -30.76 41.39 95.91
C GLU A 672 -32.00 42.05 96.58
N VAL A 673 -32.86 42.71 95.81
CA VAL A 673 -33.89 43.64 96.34
C VAL A 673 -35.18 42.93 96.83
N SER A 674 -35.46 41.71 96.38
CA SER A 674 -36.78 41.06 96.56
C SER A 674 -36.99 40.35 97.92
N ARG A 675 -36.33 40.78 99.01
CA ARG A 675 -36.29 40.04 100.30
C ARG A 675 -36.82 40.76 101.54
N ILE A 676 -37.45 41.93 101.40
CA ILE A 676 -38.01 42.70 102.54
C ILE A 676 -39.46 43.12 102.26
N MET A 677 -40.39 42.67 103.11
CA MET A 677 -41.59 43.40 103.58
C MET A 677 -42.51 42.44 104.38
N ALA A 678 -42.51 42.57 105.70
CA ALA A 678 -43.61 42.09 106.55
C ALA A 678 -44.49 43.29 106.96
N PRO A 679 -45.74 43.06 107.37
CA PRO A 679 -46.17 43.71 108.60
C PRO A 679 -46.95 42.77 109.55
N GLN A 680 -46.89 43.14 110.83
CA GLN A 680 -47.39 42.40 111.99
C GLN A 680 -48.53 43.20 112.65
N ILE A 681 -49.62 42.53 113.06
CA ILE A 681 -50.65 43.14 113.90
C ILE A 681 -51.00 42.19 115.06
N GLN A 682 -50.85 42.69 116.28
CA GLN A 682 -51.33 42.08 117.52
C GLN A 682 -52.64 42.78 117.93
N VAL A 683 -53.58 42.06 118.54
CA VAL A 683 -54.61 42.65 119.42
C VAL A 683 -54.83 41.71 120.60
N THR A 684 -54.80 42.26 121.80
CA THR A 684 -55.01 41.57 123.08
C THR A 684 -56.19 42.18 123.85
N THR A 685 -56.57 41.50 124.94
CA THR A 685 -57.23 42.06 126.15
C THR A 685 -58.74 41.81 126.30
N LEU A 686 -59.15 41.72 127.56
CA LEU A 686 -60.47 41.37 128.09
C LEU A 686 -61.45 42.57 128.04
N GLY A 687 -62.74 42.30 128.24
CA GLY A 687 -63.77 43.32 128.55
C GLY A 687 -63.73 43.79 130.02
N PRO A 688 -64.78 44.45 130.58
CA PRO A 688 -66.19 44.32 130.18
C PRO A 688 -67.07 45.60 130.15
N SER A 689 -68.31 45.42 129.68
CA SER A 689 -69.54 46.20 129.97
C SER A 689 -69.84 47.50 129.17
N ARG A 690 -71.09 47.56 128.67
CA ARG A 690 -71.84 48.74 128.16
C ARG A 690 -71.24 49.56 126.98
N SER A 691 -70.52 48.90 126.07
CA SER A 691 -70.03 49.48 124.79
C SER A 691 -70.59 48.80 123.51
N THR A 692 -71.26 47.65 123.66
CA THR A 692 -71.39 46.62 122.60
C THR A 692 -72.05 47.06 121.29
N ASP A 693 -73.08 47.91 121.32
CA ASP A 693 -73.80 48.31 120.11
C ASP A 693 -72.98 49.24 119.19
N LEU A 694 -72.07 50.04 119.75
CA LEU A 694 -71.11 50.83 118.97
C LEU A 694 -69.99 49.94 118.41
N GLU A 695 -69.52 48.95 119.17
CA GLU A 695 -68.54 47.97 118.71
C GLU A 695 -69.09 47.11 117.56
N ILE A 696 -70.33 46.63 117.66
CA ILE A 696 -71.01 45.88 116.58
C ILE A 696 -71.09 46.75 115.32
N LYS A 697 -71.47 48.02 115.42
CA LYS A 697 -71.51 48.95 114.27
C LYS A 697 -70.12 49.23 113.71
N GLN A 698 -69.10 49.36 114.55
CA GLN A 698 -67.71 49.54 114.10
C GLN A 698 -67.17 48.29 113.39
N LEU A 699 -67.47 47.09 113.93
CA LEU A 699 -67.11 45.80 113.32
C LEU A 699 -67.88 45.57 112.00
N GLN A 700 -69.15 45.95 111.92
CA GLN A 700 -69.95 45.87 110.71
C GLN A 700 -69.41 46.82 109.62
N CYS A 701 -68.95 48.02 109.98
CA CYS A 701 -68.25 48.92 109.06
C CYS A 701 -66.87 48.37 108.63
N LYS A 702 -66.07 47.83 109.57
CA LYS A 702 -64.79 47.16 109.26
C LYS A 702 -64.99 45.98 108.30
N LEU A 703 -66.00 45.14 108.55
CA LEU A 703 -66.38 44.02 107.69
C LEU A 703 -66.81 44.50 106.31
N LYS A 704 -67.70 45.50 106.21
CA LYS A 704 -68.13 46.09 104.93
C LYS A 704 -66.95 46.66 104.14
N ASN A 705 -66.01 47.34 104.79
CA ASN A 705 -64.81 47.85 104.14
C ASN A 705 -63.88 46.72 103.66
N ALA A 706 -63.70 45.67 104.46
CA ALA A 706 -62.95 44.47 104.07
C ALA A 706 -63.63 43.71 102.91
N THR A 707 -64.97 43.63 102.88
CA THR A 707 -65.73 43.07 101.76
C THR A 707 -65.56 43.92 100.50
N ASN A 708 -65.64 45.25 100.60
CA ASN A 708 -65.42 46.15 99.47
C ASN A 708 -64.00 45.96 98.89
N GLU A 709 -62.96 45.98 99.73
CA GLU A 709 -61.59 45.74 99.27
C GLU A 709 -61.42 44.32 98.70
N LEU A 710 -62.03 43.29 99.29
CA LEU A 710 -62.04 41.93 98.73
C LEU A 710 -62.70 41.88 97.35
N THR A 711 -63.79 42.61 97.09
CA THR A 711 -64.39 42.69 95.74
C THR A 711 -63.48 43.43 94.75
N LYS A 712 -62.80 44.49 95.19
CA LYS A 712 -61.80 45.23 94.39
C LYS A 712 -60.60 44.34 94.05
N GLN A 713 -60.02 43.63 95.03
CA GLN A 713 -58.95 42.66 94.80
C GLN A 713 -59.42 41.49 93.91
N SER A 714 -60.66 40.99 94.09
CA SER A 714 -61.25 39.99 93.18
C SER A 714 -61.37 40.51 91.74
N SER A 715 -61.72 41.78 91.53
CA SER A 715 -61.75 42.40 90.20
C SER A 715 -60.34 42.56 89.60
N SER A 716 -59.34 42.94 90.41
CA SER A 716 -57.94 43.02 90.01
C SER A 716 -57.39 41.64 89.59
N VAL A 717 -57.60 40.60 90.41
CA VAL A 717 -57.22 39.21 90.10
C VAL A 717 -57.91 38.69 88.84
N LYS A 718 -59.17 39.06 88.59
CA LYS A 718 -59.86 38.73 87.32
C LYS A 718 -59.22 39.43 86.13
N SER A 719 -58.87 40.71 86.26
CA SER A 719 -58.17 41.48 85.20
C SER A 719 -56.80 40.87 84.90
N LEU A 720 -55.98 40.60 85.92
CA LEU A 720 -54.67 39.98 85.79
C LEU A 720 -54.76 38.56 85.19
N LYS A 721 -55.81 37.79 85.52
CA LYS A 721 -56.04 36.47 84.91
C LYS A 721 -56.43 36.57 83.43
N LEU A 722 -57.20 37.58 83.03
CA LEU A 722 -57.50 37.84 81.61
C LEU A 722 -56.26 38.31 80.85
N GLU A 723 -55.43 39.18 81.44
CA GLU A 723 -54.15 39.57 80.84
C GLU A 723 -53.22 38.36 80.71
N LEU A 724 -53.07 37.53 81.74
CA LEU A 724 -52.24 36.32 81.70
C LEU A 724 -52.67 35.38 80.56
N LEU A 725 -53.98 35.17 80.37
CA LEU A 725 -54.51 34.39 79.25
C LEU A 725 -54.18 35.03 77.89
N ALA A 726 -54.31 36.35 77.76
CA ALA A 726 -53.94 37.06 76.52
C ALA A 726 -52.43 36.98 76.22
N LYS A 727 -51.56 36.98 77.25
CA LYS A 727 -50.12 36.74 77.09
C LYS A 727 -49.82 35.29 76.70
N ASP A 728 -50.51 34.32 77.30
CA ASP A 728 -50.37 32.89 76.98
C ASP A 728 -50.79 32.58 75.53
N ASP A 729 -51.91 33.14 75.06
CA ASP A 729 -52.32 33.01 73.66
C ASP A 729 -51.37 33.73 72.69
N HIS A 730 -50.79 34.87 73.09
CA HIS A 730 -49.70 35.51 72.33
C HIS A 730 -48.43 34.64 72.29
N MET A 731 -48.07 33.95 73.38
CA MET A 731 -46.94 33.00 73.38
C MET A 731 -47.19 31.84 72.42
N LYS A 732 -48.40 31.25 72.42
CA LYS A 732 -48.78 30.18 71.47
C LYS A 732 -48.68 30.65 70.03
N ALA A 733 -49.20 31.84 69.72
CA ALA A 733 -49.10 32.42 68.38
C ALA A 733 -47.64 32.66 67.93
N MET A 734 -46.76 33.07 68.84
CA MET A 734 -45.33 33.20 68.59
C MET A 734 -44.61 31.85 68.45
N GLN A 735 -45.00 30.83 69.22
CA GLN A 735 -44.47 29.47 69.10
C GLN A 735 -44.90 28.83 67.77
N GLU A 736 -46.15 29.00 67.34
CA GLU A 736 -46.60 28.60 66.00
C GLU A 736 -45.82 29.32 64.89
N LYS A 737 -45.56 30.62 65.04
CA LYS A 737 -44.74 31.39 64.10
C LYS A 737 -43.31 30.85 64.04
N MET A 738 -42.73 30.49 65.19
CA MET A 738 -41.44 29.83 65.31
C MET A 738 -41.43 28.51 64.54
N SER A 739 -42.37 27.59 64.80
CA SER A 739 -42.43 26.29 64.11
C SER A 739 -42.95 26.32 62.67
N ARG A 740 -43.44 27.48 62.19
CA ARG A 740 -43.58 27.75 60.75
C ARG A 740 -42.23 28.14 60.13
N MET A 741 -41.45 28.99 60.81
CA MET A 741 -40.12 29.43 60.39
C MET A 741 -39.06 28.31 60.48
N GLU A 742 -39.12 27.44 61.48
CA GLU A 742 -38.22 26.27 61.62
C GLU A 742 -38.34 25.34 60.42
N ARG A 743 -39.56 25.11 59.91
CA ARG A 743 -39.80 24.28 58.72
C ARG A 743 -39.34 24.95 57.42
N ASP A 744 -39.49 26.27 57.31
CA ASP A 744 -38.91 27.04 56.21
C ASP A 744 -37.36 26.99 56.23
N ILE A 745 -36.76 27.10 57.42
CA ILE A 745 -35.30 26.97 57.61
C ILE A 745 -34.82 25.56 57.28
N THR A 746 -35.50 24.48 57.70
CA THR A 746 -35.09 23.12 57.34
C THR A 746 -35.27 22.85 55.85
N MET A 747 -36.36 23.29 55.21
CA MET A 747 -36.52 23.19 53.75
C MET A 747 -35.41 23.95 53.00
N LYS A 748 -35.04 25.15 53.46
CA LYS A 748 -33.94 25.93 52.88
C LYS A 748 -32.57 25.29 53.09
N ARG A 749 -32.32 24.61 54.21
CA ARG A 749 -31.08 23.83 54.43
C ARG A 749 -30.97 22.70 53.41
N HIS A 750 -32.00 21.86 53.27
CA HIS A 750 -32.02 20.79 52.27
C HIS A 750 -31.80 21.33 50.84
N LEU A 751 -32.43 22.45 50.47
CA LEU A 751 -32.22 23.09 49.17
C LEU A 751 -30.77 23.60 48.97
N ILE A 752 -30.14 24.13 50.02
CA ILE A 752 -28.72 24.57 49.98
C ILE A 752 -27.78 23.36 49.88
N GLU A 753 -28.08 22.27 50.56
CA GLU A 753 -27.31 21.01 50.50
C GLU A 753 -27.43 20.34 49.12
N ASP A 754 -28.64 20.29 48.57
CA ASP A 754 -28.95 19.83 47.20
C ASP A 754 -28.29 20.71 46.12
N LEU A 755 -28.26 22.04 46.30
CA LEU A 755 -27.51 22.95 45.42
C LEU A 755 -25.99 22.74 45.53
N LYS A 756 -25.45 22.52 46.73
CA LYS A 756 -24.02 22.18 46.93
C LYS A 756 -23.66 20.84 46.31
N PHE A 757 -24.54 19.84 46.39
CA PHE A 757 -24.33 18.53 45.79
C PHE A 757 -24.30 18.62 44.25
N ARG A 758 -25.25 19.32 43.63
CA ARG A 758 -25.18 19.65 42.18
C ARG A 758 -23.93 20.45 41.82
N GLN A 759 -23.52 21.40 42.65
CA GLN A 759 -22.27 22.15 42.41
C GLN A 759 -21.05 21.23 42.45
N LYS A 760 -20.99 20.28 43.40
CA LYS A 760 -19.91 19.29 43.52
C LYS A 760 -19.82 18.41 42.26
N ILE A 761 -20.93 17.82 41.84
CA ILE A 761 -21.00 17.02 40.59
C ILE A 761 -20.57 17.85 39.38
N ASN A 762 -20.99 19.11 39.29
CA ASN A 762 -20.56 20.00 38.21
C ASN A 762 -19.06 20.33 38.28
N SER A 763 -18.42 20.42 39.45
CA SER A 763 -16.96 20.56 39.53
C SER A 763 -16.24 19.28 39.09
N GLU A 764 -16.68 18.11 39.53
CA GLU A 764 -16.09 16.80 39.16
C GLU A 764 -16.25 16.53 37.65
N SER A 765 -17.39 16.92 37.07
CA SER A 765 -17.60 16.90 35.61
C SER A 765 -16.70 17.90 34.87
N ASN A 766 -16.50 19.11 35.40
CA ASN A 766 -15.57 20.07 34.78
C ASN A 766 -14.10 19.63 34.91
N GLU A 767 -13.73 18.94 35.99
CA GLU A 767 -12.38 18.41 36.22
C GLU A 767 -12.08 17.28 35.22
N SER A 768 -12.97 16.29 35.09
CA SER A 768 -12.86 15.24 34.07
C SER A 768 -12.93 15.78 32.62
N PHE A 769 -13.69 16.86 32.35
CA PHE A 769 -13.60 17.56 31.06
C PHE A 769 -12.24 18.25 30.84
N ASN A 770 -11.65 18.87 31.88
CA ASN A 770 -10.31 19.47 31.79
C ASN A 770 -9.22 18.42 31.59
N GLU A 771 -9.32 17.26 32.24
CA GLU A 771 -8.45 16.11 31.99
C GLU A 771 -8.58 15.61 30.54
N MET A 772 -9.82 15.42 30.06
CA MET A 772 -10.08 15.01 28.68
C MET A 772 -9.47 16.01 27.68
N LEU A 773 -9.68 17.31 27.88
CA LEU A 773 -9.04 18.38 27.10
C LEU A 773 -7.51 18.30 27.19
N GLY A 774 -6.95 18.02 28.36
CA GLY A 774 -5.51 17.78 28.55
C GLY A 774 -4.99 16.57 27.78
N THR A 775 -5.74 15.46 27.69
CA THR A 775 -5.36 14.32 26.83
C THR A 775 -5.46 14.64 25.34
N LEU A 776 -6.45 15.44 24.94
CA LEU A 776 -6.61 15.91 23.56
C LEU A 776 -5.49 16.87 23.17
N GLU A 777 -5.12 17.81 24.05
CA GLU A 777 -4.00 18.73 23.82
C GLU A 777 -2.66 17.98 23.74
N LYS A 778 -2.44 16.96 24.59
CA LYS A 778 -1.30 16.03 24.48
C LYS A 778 -1.28 15.31 23.13
N LYS A 779 -2.42 14.76 22.68
CA LYS A 779 -2.56 14.10 21.35
C LYS A 779 -2.31 15.08 20.19
N VAL A 780 -2.78 16.32 20.27
CA VAL A 780 -2.51 17.36 19.26
C VAL A 780 -1.02 17.72 19.23
N LYS A 781 -0.35 17.81 20.39
CA LYS A 781 1.10 18.03 20.48
C LYS A 781 1.89 16.89 19.84
N THR A 782 1.59 15.62 20.17
CA THR A 782 2.28 14.46 19.55
C THR A 782 2.02 14.36 18.05
N LEU A 783 0.78 14.59 17.58
CA LEU A 783 0.47 14.61 16.14
C LEU A 783 1.16 15.77 15.40
N THR A 784 1.34 16.92 16.05
CA THR A 784 2.09 18.06 15.50
C THR A 784 3.58 17.75 15.39
N GLU A 785 4.16 17.13 16.42
CA GLU A 785 5.55 16.67 16.42
C GLU A 785 5.77 15.59 15.36
N GLU A 786 4.90 14.57 15.28
CA GLU A 786 4.88 13.58 14.21
C GLU A 786 4.79 14.21 12.81
N CYS A 787 3.94 15.22 12.63
CA CYS A 787 3.84 15.93 11.36
C CYS A 787 5.16 16.65 11.01
N SER A 788 5.83 17.24 12.01
CA SER A 788 7.15 17.84 11.83
C SER A 788 8.23 16.81 11.48
N ASN A 789 8.22 15.64 12.13
CA ASN A 789 9.15 14.53 11.86
C ASN A 789 8.91 13.90 10.48
N LYS A 790 7.64 13.72 10.09
CA LYS A 790 7.21 13.28 8.75
C LYS A 790 7.61 14.31 7.68
N LYS A 791 7.55 15.61 7.96
CA LYS A 791 8.06 16.66 7.07
C LYS A 791 9.58 16.57 6.88
N VAL A 792 10.35 16.41 7.96
CA VAL A 792 11.82 16.27 7.89
C VAL A 792 12.23 14.99 7.13
N SER A 793 11.55 13.87 7.33
CA SER A 793 11.84 12.63 6.58
C SER A 793 11.47 12.74 5.10
N VAL A 794 10.36 13.42 4.77
CA VAL A 794 9.98 13.76 3.39
C VAL A 794 10.99 14.71 2.73
N ASP A 795 11.50 15.72 3.42
CA ASP A 795 12.48 16.65 2.86
C ASP A 795 13.87 15.97 2.70
N SER A 796 14.24 15.05 3.60
CA SER A 796 15.40 14.15 3.42
C SER A 796 15.23 13.21 2.21
N LEU A 797 14.03 12.70 1.96
CA LEU A 797 13.71 11.90 0.77
C LEU A 797 13.78 12.75 -0.51
N LYS A 798 13.27 13.98 -0.52
CA LYS A 798 13.43 14.93 -1.63
C LYS A 798 14.90 15.24 -1.92
N GLN A 799 15.72 15.42 -0.89
CA GLN A 799 17.16 15.64 -1.06
C GLN A 799 17.84 14.44 -1.71
N ARG A 800 17.58 13.22 -1.22
CA ARG A 800 18.11 11.98 -1.83
C ARG A 800 17.62 11.78 -3.27
N LEU A 801 16.35 12.07 -3.55
CA LEU A 801 15.79 12.05 -4.90
C LEU A 801 16.48 13.09 -5.82
N SER A 802 16.77 14.30 -5.32
CA SER A 802 17.50 15.32 -6.09
C SER A 802 18.95 14.91 -6.40
N VAL A 803 19.61 14.16 -5.50
CA VAL A 803 20.93 13.58 -5.75
C VAL A 803 20.82 12.49 -6.82
N ALA A 804 19.92 11.52 -6.65
CA ALA A 804 19.72 10.44 -7.61
C ALA A 804 19.32 10.93 -9.03
N VAL A 805 18.54 12.03 -9.13
CA VAL A 805 18.22 12.68 -10.41
C VAL A 805 19.44 13.33 -11.05
N LYS A 806 20.34 13.94 -10.26
CA LYS A 806 21.61 14.49 -10.76
C LYS A 806 22.55 13.36 -11.23
N GLU A 807 22.70 12.31 -10.44
CA GLU A 807 23.48 11.11 -10.80
C GLU A 807 22.93 10.47 -12.08
N LYS A 808 21.61 10.26 -12.19
CA LYS A 808 20.97 9.81 -13.43
C LYS A 808 21.35 10.71 -14.61
N SER A 809 21.23 12.04 -14.47
CA SER A 809 21.56 12.97 -15.57
C SER A 809 23.04 12.92 -15.97
N GLN A 810 23.96 12.60 -15.05
CA GLN A 810 25.37 12.39 -15.34
C GLN A 810 25.59 11.07 -16.10
N TYR A 811 24.97 9.97 -15.66
CA TYR A 811 25.02 8.70 -16.39
C TYR A 811 24.38 8.78 -17.78
N GLU A 812 23.28 9.53 -17.91
CA GLU A 812 22.58 9.79 -19.17
C GLU A 812 23.45 10.62 -20.14
N GLN A 813 24.16 11.64 -19.62
CA GLN A 813 25.15 12.39 -20.41
C GLN A 813 26.37 11.53 -20.81
N MET A 814 26.87 10.67 -19.91
CA MET A 814 28.00 9.77 -20.21
C MET A 814 27.60 8.70 -21.23
N TYR A 815 26.39 8.13 -21.13
CA TYR A 815 25.84 7.22 -22.12
C TYR A 815 25.73 7.87 -23.49
N GLN A 816 25.20 9.10 -23.57
CA GLN A 816 25.09 9.84 -24.83
C GLN A 816 26.47 10.13 -25.44
N LYS A 817 27.48 10.51 -24.65
CA LYS A 817 28.87 10.66 -25.13
C LYS A 817 29.43 9.34 -25.70
N SER A 818 29.30 8.24 -24.97
CA SER A 818 29.75 6.92 -25.42
C SER A 818 29.02 6.43 -26.67
N LYS A 819 27.73 6.76 -26.81
CA LYS A 819 26.95 6.49 -28.03
C LYS A 819 27.49 7.27 -29.22
N GLU A 820 27.74 8.57 -29.07
CA GLU A 820 28.34 9.37 -30.14
C GLU A 820 29.76 8.92 -30.49
N GLU A 821 30.55 8.46 -29.52
CA GLU A 821 31.87 7.86 -29.79
C GLU A 821 31.75 6.54 -30.55
N LEU A 822 30.75 5.71 -30.24
CA LEU A 822 30.45 4.49 -30.99
C LEU A 822 30.01 4.81 -32.42
N GLU A 823 29.13 5.78 -32.63
CA GLU A 823 28.72 6.26 -33.96
C GLU A 823 29.93 6.81 -34.76
N LYS A 824 30.81 7.58 -34.11
CA LYS A 824 32.09 8.07 -34.69
C LYS A 824 33.09 6.93 -34.98
N LYS A 825 32.96 5.76 -34.34
CA LYS A 825 33.75 4.55 -34.62
C LYS A 825 33.14 3.72 -35.74
N ASP A 826 31.82 3.60 -35.79
CA ASP A 826 31.08 2.90 -36.85
C ASP A 826 31.28 3.59 -38.21
N LEU A 827 31.15 4.93 -38.26
CA LEU A 827 31.48 5.70 -39.47
C LEU A 827 32.93 5.50 -39.95
N LYS A 828 33.88 5.28 -39.03
CA LYS A 828 35.28 4.95 -39.38
C LYS A 828 35.43 3.50 -39.84
N MET A 829 34.67 2.57 -39.25
CA MET A 829 34.62 1.17 -39.66
C MET A 829 34.07 1.05 -41.08
N ASN A 830 32.95 1.71 -41.37
CA ASN A 830 32.33 1.73 -42.69
C ASN A 830 33.25 2.34 -43.77
N LEU A 831 34.01 3.40 -43.43
CA LEU A 831 35.04 3.98 -44.31
C LEU A 831 36.25 3.05 -44.53
N LEU A 832 36.58 2.19 -43.55
CA LEU A 832 37.63 1.17 -43.71
C LEU A 832 37.11 -0.02 -44.53
N ILE A 833 35.85 -0.41 -44.37
CA ILE A 833 35.18 -1.45 -45.16
C ILE A 833 35.07 -1.01 -46.63
N SER A 834 34.67 0.23 -46.91
CA SER A 834 34.63 0.72 -48.30
C SER A 834 36.02 0.66 -48.94
N LYS A 835 37.06 1.12 -48.24
CA LYS A 835 38.46 1.02 -48.70
C LYS A 835 38.95 -0.42 -48.86
N LEU A 836 38.52 -1.34 -48.01
CA LEU A 836 38.83 -2.76 -48.15
C LEU A 836 38.23 -3.27 -49.46
N ASN A 837 36.94 -3.03 -49.70
CA ASN A 837 36.24 -3.40 -50.94
C ASN A 837 36.88 -2.76 -52.19
N ASP A 838 37.32 -1.49 -52.10
CA ASP A 838 38.07 -0.82 -53.19
C ASP A 838 39.41 -1.53 -53.46
N THR A 839 40.14 -1.95 -52.42
CA THR A 839 41.38 -2.72 -52.60
C THR A 839 41.16 -4.17 -53.03
N GLU A 840 40.05 -4.80 -52.63
CA GLU A 840 39.69 -6.17 -53.02
C GLU A 840 39.25 -6.21 -54.50
N THR A 841 38.46 -5.23 -54.95
CA THR A 841 38.10 -5.10 -56.37
C THR A 841 39.32 -4.78 -57.24
N ALA A 842 40.23 -3.91 -56.79
CA ALA A 842 41.51 -3.69 -57.47
C ALA A 842 42.38 -4.97 -57.50
N MET A 843 42.43 -5.73 -56.40
CA MET A 843 43.15 -7.02 -56.35
C MET A 843 42.51 -8.06 -57.27
N ALA A 844 41.18 -8.10 -57.37
CA ALA A 844 40.46 -8.98 -58.29
C ALA A 844 40.75 -8.64 -59.76
N GLN A 845 40.82 -7.36 -60.12
CA GLN A 845 41.23 -6.90 -61.46
C GLN A 845 42.69 -7.26 -61.79
N ILE A 846 43.60 -7.09 -60.83
CA ILE A 846 45.01 -7.51 -61.00
C ILE A 846 45.08 -9.04 -61.17
N LYS A 847 44.28 -9.80 -60.42
CA LYS A 847 44.21 -11.26 -60.51
C LYS A 847 43.62 -11.75 -61.85
N SER A 848 42.58 -11.09 -62.38
CA SER A 848 42.02 -11.44 -63.69
C SER A 848 43.02 -11.12 -64.80
N ALA A 849 43.61 -9.93 -64.81
CA ALA A 849 44.63 -9.54 -65.79
C ALA A 849 45.86 -10.47 -65.77
N ALA A 850 46.33 -10.90 -64.58
CA ALA A 850 47.39 -11.88 -64.46
C ALA A 850 46.97 -13.27 -64.98
N SER A 851 45.72 -13.68 -64.74
CA SER A 851 45.16 -14.94 -65.26
C SER A 851 45.03 -14.92 -66.79
N GLU A 852 44.58 -13.80 -67.37
CA GLU A 852 44.48 -13.58 -68.81
C GLU A 852 45.87 -13.61 -69.48
N GLN A 853 46.88 -12.98 -68.87
CA GLN A 853 48.26 -13.04 -69.35
C GLN A 853 48.84 -14.47 -69.29
N LEU A 854 48.62 -15.19 -68.18
CA LEU A 854 49.07 -16.58 -68.05
C LEU A 854 48.35 -17.51 -69.03
N GLN A 855 47.05 -17.31 -69.27
CA GLN A 855 46.28 -18.08 -70.25
C GLN A 855 46.73 -17.76 -71.69
N GLY A 856 47.03 -16.51 -72.00
CA GLY A 856 47.59 -16.10 -73.30
C GLY A 856 48.97 -16.73 -73.57
N LEU A 857 49.85 -16.73 -72.56
CA LEU A 857 51.16 -17.39 -72.64
C LEU A 857 51.04 -18.92 -72.75
N ALA A 858 50.09 -19.52 -72.03
CA ALA A 858 49.80 -20.96 -72.13
C ALA A 858 49.38 -21.32 -73.56
N LEU A 859 48.39 -20.62 -74.13
CA LEU A 859 47.91 -20.82 -75.50
C LEU A 859 49.01 -20.61 -76.56
N GLN A 860 49.88 -19.61 -76.38
CA GLN A 860 51.04 -19.41 -77.26
C GLN A 860 52.04 -20.57 -77.16
N SER A 861 52.34 -21.05 -75.95
CA SER A 861 53.24 -22.19 -75.76
C SER A 861 52.65 -23.50 -76.30
N GLU A 862 51.35 -23.71 -76.17
CA GLU A 862 50.61 -24.84 -76.73
C GLU A 862 50.66 -24.82 -78.27
N GLN A 863 50.40 -23.69 -78.91
CA GLN A 863 50.52 -23.54 -80.37
C GLN A 863 51.95 -23.77 -80.88
N VAL A 864 52.96 -23.32 -80.13
CA VAL A 864 54.37 -23.56 -80.48
C VAL A 864 54.74 -25.04 -80.32
N LEU A 865 54.28 -25.71 -79.26
CA LEU A 865 54.52 -27.14 -79.02
C LEU A 865 53.78 -28.03 -80.02
N GLU A 866 52.53 -27.71 -80.35
CA GLU A 866 51.78 -28.41 -81.39
C GLU A 866 52.47 -28.22 -82.77
N GLY A 867 52.98 -27.01 -83.03
CA GLY A 867 53.75 -26.69 -84.23
C GLY A 867 55.11 -27.40 -84.34
N THR A 868 55.80 -27.65 -83.22
CA THR A 868 57.04 -28.45 -83.23
C THR A 868 56.74 -29.95 -83.28
N GLN A 869 55.68 -30.43 -82.61
CA GLN A 869 55.22 -31.81 -82.67
C GLN A 869 54.80 -32.20 -84.10
N LYS A 870 54.04 -31.36 -84.81
CA LYS A 870 53.69 -31.55 -86.23
C LYS A 870 54.94 -31.64 -87.12
N LYS A 871 55.96 -30.80 -86.89
CA LYS A 871 57.24 -30.87 -87.62
C LYS A 871 58.04 -32.12 -87.30
N LEU A 872 58.01 -32.60 -86.06
CA LEU A 872 58.67 -33.83 -85.63
C LEU A 872 58.03 -35.07 -86.30
N LEU A 873 56.69 -35.12 -86.36
CA LEU A 873 55.96 -36.20 -87.05
C LEU A 873 56.31 -36.23 -88.55
N LEU A 874 56.23 -35.08 -89.24
CA LEU A 874 56.62 -34.97 -90.66
C LEU A 874 58.09 -35.36 -90.91
N ALA A 875 59.00 -35.06 -89.98
CA ALA A 875 60.39 -35.48 -90.07
C ALA A 875 60.55 -37.01 -89.86
N ASN A 876 59.77 -37.59 -88.95
CA ASN A 876 59.76 -39.03 -88.71
C ASN A 876 59.19 -39.81 -89.90
N GLU A 877 58.07 -39.37 -90.48
CA GLU A 877 57.51 -39.91 -91.73
C GLU A 877 58.57 -39.95 -92.86
N LYS A 878 59.38 -38.89 -92.99
CA LYS A 878 60.47 -38.83 -93.99
C LYS A 878 61.65 -39.75 -93.67
N ILE A 879 61.90 -40.06 -92.40
CA ILE A 879 62.89 -41.06 -91.99
C ILE A 879 62.37 -42.48 -92.27
N GLU A 880 61.07 -42.73 -92.08
CA GLU A 880 60.41 -43.99 -92.40
C GLU A 880 60.38 -44.25 -93.92
N GLU A 881 60.01 -43.24 -94.73
CA GLU A 881 60.13 -43.29 -96.20
C GLU A 881 61.55 -43.66 -96.66
N PHE A 882 62.57 -43.00 -96.09
CA PHE A 882 63.97 -43.29 -96.41
C PHE A 882 64.37 -44.70 -95.99
N THR A 883 63.91 -45.17 -94.83
CA THR A 883 64.20 -46.52 -94.32
C THR A 883 63.60 -47.59 -95.23
N VAL A 884 62.36 -47.41 -95.70
CA VAL A 884 61.71 -48.30 -96.68
C VAL A 884 62.44 -48.29 -98.02
N PHE A 885 62.85 -47.12 -98.52
CA PHE A 885 63.63 -47.00 -99.75
C PHE A 885 64.96 -47.76 -99.68
N VAL A 886 65.71 -47.63 -98.57
CA VAL A 886 66.98 -48.35 -98.39
C VAL A 886 66.74 -49.86 -98.34
N GLN A 887 65.72 -50.33 -97.62
CA GLN A 887 65.38 -51.76 -97.59
C GLN A 887 65.04 -52.32 -98.98
N ALA A 888 64.29 -51.57 -99.79
CA ALA A 888 63.97 -51.95 -101.17
C ALA A 888 65.22 -52.04 -102.06
N LEU A 889 66.10 -51.03 -102.02
CA LEU A 889 67.37 -51.02 -102.75
C LEU A 889 68.27 -52.21 -102.37
N VAL A 890 68.33 -52.52 -101.08
CA VAL A 890 69.15 -53.58 -100.51
C VAL A 890 68.65 -54.97 -100.93
N ASN A 891 67.32 -55.19 -100.91
CA ASN A 891 66.68 -56.40 -101.44
C ASN A 891 66.92 -56.60 -102.95
N GLU A 892 66.86 -55.53 -103.75
CA GLU A 892 67.12 -55.63 -105.20
C GLU A 892 68.59 -55.96 -105.47
N LEU A 893 69.54 -55.34 -104.76
CA LEU A 893 70.97 -55.65 -104.88
C LEU A 893 71.30 -57.10 -104.48
N GLN A 894 70.66 -57.63 -103.44
CA GLN A 894 70.77 -59.06 -103.06
C GLN A 894 70.21 -59.96 -104.18
N SER A 895 69.06 -59.58 -104.75
CA SER A 895 68.39 -60.34 -105.82
C SER A 895 69.20 -60.36 -107.11
N ASP A 896 69.81 -59.24 -107.49
CA ASP A 896 70.74 -59.12 -108.61
C ASP A 896 72.05 -59.91 -108.37
N ALA A 897 72.59 -59.86 -107.14
CA ALA A 897 73.74 -60.66 -106.75
C ALA A 897 73.45 -62.17 -106.89
N HIS A 898 72.25 -62.59 -106.49
CA HIS A 898 71.83 -63.99 -106.57
C HIS A 898 71.55 -64.43 -108.01
N ARG A 899 70.84 -63.61 -108.80
CA ARG A 899 70.57 -63.82 -110.23
C ARG A 899 71.88 -63.94 -111.02
N THR A 900 72.85 -63.06 -110.77
CA THR A 900 74.17 -63.12 -111.43
C THR A 900 74.95 -64.37 -111.02
N ARG A 901 74.97 -64.74 -109.73
CA ARG A 901 75.56 -66.02 -109.27
C ARG A 901 74.89 -67.23 -109.92
N GLN A 902 73.56 -67.23 -110.05
CA GLN A 902 72.83 -68.30 -110.75
C GLN A 902 73.24 -68.40 -112.22
N GLN A 903 73.25 -67.30 -112.96
CA GLN A 903 73.66 -67.28 -114.37
C GLN A 903 75.12 -67.72 -114.57
N VAL A 904 76.02 -67.39 -113.64
CA VAL A 904 77.41 -67.91 -113.63
C VAL A 904 77.46 -69.43 -113.39
N ARG A 905 76.64 -69.97 -112.49
CA ARG A 905 76.54 -71.43 -112.25
C ARG A 905 75.99 -72.15 -113.49
N GLU A 906 74.92 -71.64 -114.09
CA GLU A 906 74.31 -72.20 -115.30
C GLU A 906 75.32 -72.25 -116.46
N LEU A 907 76.05 -71.15 -116.73
CA LEU A 907 77.10 -71.17 -117.75
C LEU A 907 78.21 -72.18 -117.43
N ARG A 908 78.70 -72.26 -116.19
CA ARG A 908 79.72 -73.25 -115.79
C ARG A 908 79.26 -74.69 -115.99
N GLN A 909 77.99 -74.98 -115.70
CA GLN A 909 77.42 -76.32 -115.96
C GLN A 909 77.32 -76.63 -117.46
N THR A 910 77.01 -75.63 -118.31
CA THR A 910 77.09 -75.81 -119.77
C THR A 910 78.53 -75.99 -120.28
N GLN A 911 79.53 -75.36 -119.63
CA GLN A 911 80.95 -75.56 -119.98
C GLN A 911 81.41 -76.99 -119.65
N LYS A 912 81.11 -77.49 -118.43
CA LYS A 912 81.46 -78.85 -117.98
C LYS A 912 80.86 -79.93 -118.88
N SER A 913 79.55 -79.85 -119.14
CA SER A 913 78.85 -80.81 -120.02
C SER A 913 79.39 -80.80 -121.47
N ARG A 914 79.76 -79.63 -122.00
CA ARG A 914 80.34 -79.52 -123.35
C ARG A 914 81.75 -80.13 -123.46
N HIS A 915 82.54 -80.14 -122.39
CA HIS A 915 83.85 -80.80 -122.36
C HIS A 915 83.77 -82.33 -122.26
N ALA A 916 82.71 -82.89 -121.66
CA ALA A 916 82.46 -84.33 -121.60
C ALA A 916 82.12 -84.94 -122.98
N CYS A 917 81.46 -84.18 -123.85
CA CYS A 917 81.01 -84.63 -125.17
C CYS A 917 82.10 -84.49 -126.26
N LYS A 918 83.12 -85.37 -126.20
CA LYS A 918 84.06 -85.58 -127.31
C LYS A 918 83.68 -86.88 -128.04
N THR A 919 83.86 -86.94 -129.36
CA THR A 919 83.42 -88.09 -130.18
C THR A 919 84.11 -89.43 -129.82
N SER A 920 85.18 -89.38 -129.03
CA SER A 920 85.82 -90.55 -128.42
C SER A 920 85.11 -91.03 -127.14
N THR A 921 84.70 -90.12 -126.24
CA THR A 921 84.06 -90.50 -124.97
C THR A 921 82.68 -91.10 -125.20
N HIS A 922 81.88 -90.56 -126.12
CA HIS A 922 80.59 -91.18 -126.48
C HIS A 922 80.73 -92.60 -127.07
N LYS A 923 81.79 -92.89 -127.84
CA LYS A 923 82.06 -94.27 -128.28
C LYS A 923 82.42 -95.18 -127.12
N ALA A 924 83.27 -94.71 -126.20
CA ALA A 924 83.64 -95.46 -124.99
C ALA A 924 82.44 -95.68 -124.05
N GLN A 925 81.59 -94.67 -123.84
CA GLN A 925 80.36 -94.76 -123.04
C GLN A 925 79.34 -95.72 -123.65
N THR A 926 79.16 -95.69 -124.98
CA THR A 926 78.26 -96.63 -125.67
C THR A 926 78.79 -98.07 -125.55
N LEU A 927 80.10 -98.27 -125.66
CA LEU A 927 80.73 -99.57 -125.45
C LEU A 927 80.61 -100.01 -123.98
N ALA A 928 80.81 -99.11 -123.01
CA ALA A 928 80.71 -99.39 -121.59
C ALA A 928 79.27 -99.77 -121.19
N ALA A 929 78.25 -99.03 -121.65
CA ALA A 929 76.85 -99.39 -121.46
C ALA A 929 76.53 -100.78 -122.07
N SER A 930 77.07 -101.07 -123.26
CA SER A 930 76.93 -102.38 -123.92
C SER A 930 77.69 -103.53 -123.24
N ILE A 931 78.75 -103.25 -122.48
CA ILE A 931 79.54 -104.25 -121.73
C ILE A 931 78.97 -104.48 -120.32
N LEU A 932 78.49 -103.41 -119.69
CA LEU A 932 77.90 -103.43 -118.34
C LEU A 932 76.39 -103.74 -118.36
N ASN A 933 75.78 -103.80 -119.55
CA ASN A 933 74.37 -104.14 -119.79
C ASN A 933 73.36 -103.25 -119.03
N ILE A 934 73.68 -101.95 -118.96
CA ILE A 934 72.88 -100.88 -118.34
C ILE A 934 72.46 -99.87 -119.42
N SER A 935 71.38 -99.12 -119.19
CA SER A 935 70.94 -98.12 -120.17
C SER A 935 71.94 -96.96 -120.23
N ARG A 936 71.97 -96.27 -121.38
CA ARG A 936 72.80 -95.07 -121.53
C ARG A 936 72.44 -94.03 -120.45
N SER A 937 71.14 -93.84 -120.18
CA SER A 937 70.66 -92.89 -119.18
C SER A 937 71.17 -93.23 -117.78
N ASP A 938 71.11 -94.51 -117.39
CA ASP A 938 71.52 -94.96 -116.05
C ASP A 938 73.04 -94.76 -115.87
N LEU A 939 73.83 -95.04 -116.92
CA LEU A 939 75.28 -94.76 -116.91
C LEU A 939 75.58 -93.26 -116.89
N GLU A 940 74.78 -92.43 -117.58
CA GLU A 940 74.93 -90.98 -117.65
C GLU A 940 74.47 -90.29 -116.34
N GLU A 941 73.56 -90.91 -115.57
CA GLU A 941 73.15 -90.53 -114.21
C GLU A 941 74.16 -90.99 -113.14
N ILE A 942 74.65 -92.23 -113.18
CA ILE A 942 75.70 -92.73 -112.26
C ILE A 942 77.02 -91.95 -112.45
N LEU A 943 77.33 -91.50 -113.67
CA LEU A 943 78.44 -90.61 -113.95
C LEU A 943 78.14 -89.12 -113.65
N HIS A 944 76.92 -88.76 -113.26
CA HIS A 944 76.57 -87.42 -112.84
C HIS A 944 76.92 -87.19 -111.37
N THR A 945 78.21 -87.29 -111.05
CA THR A 945 78.76 -86.82 -109.77
C THR A 945 78.57 -85.30 -109.69
N GLY A 946 77.45 -84.86 -109.12
CA GLY A 946 77.18 -83.45 -108.89
C GLY A 946 78.29 -82.84 -108.03
N ASP A 947 78.85 -81.71 -108.45
CA ASP A 947 79.95 -81.05 -107.76
C ASP A 947 79.51 -80.59 -106.36
N GLU A 948 79.76 -81.43 -105.36
CA GLU A 948 79.54 -81.15 -103.94
C GLU A 948 80.19 -79.82 -103.53
N MET A 949 81.35 -79.51 -104.13
CA MET A 949 82.09 -78.26 -103.97
C MET A 949 81.35 -77.01 -104.49
N GLU A 950 80.55 -77.13 -105.56
CA GLU A 950 79.70 -76.02 -106.03
C GLU A 950 78.43 -75.89 -105.19
N ILE A 951 77.84 -77.01 -104.75
CA ILE A 951 76.68 -77.01 -103.83
C ILE A 951 77.07 -76.32 -102.51
N GLU A 952 78.17 -76.71 -101.89
CA GLU A 952 78.64 -76.12 -100.62
C GLU A 952 78.96 -74.63 -100.78
N LYS A 953 79.56 -74.25 -101.91
CA LYS A 953 79.77 -72.84 -102.24
C LYS A 953 78.46 -72.05 -102.31
N THR A 954 77.37 -72.62 -102.84
CA THR A 954 76.07 -71.91 -102.85
C THR A 954 75.49 -71.67 -101.45
N LYS A 955 75.77 -72.54 -100.48
CA LYS A 955 75.36 -72.34 -99.08
C LYS A 955 76.10 -71.16 -98.46
N ILE A 956 77.44 -71.16 -98.58
CA ILE A 956 78.32 -70.10 -98.09
C ILE A 956 77.95 -68.75 -98.74
N ASP A 957 77.75 -68.73 -100.06
CA ASP A 957 77.31 -67.54 -100.80
C ASP A 957 75.96 -66.99 -100.27
N ALA A 958 75.02 -67.87 -99.90
CA ALA A 958 73.70 -67.48 -99.37
C ALA A 958 73.69 -67.14 -97.88
N GLU A 959 74.66 -67.62 -97.10
CA GLU A 959 74.83 -67.28 -95.68
C GLU A 959 75.47 -65.89 -95.54
N ASN A 960 76.51 -65.60 -96.33
CA ASN A 960 77.08 -64.26 -96.47
C ASN A 960 76.04 -63.19 -96.87
N ASP A 961 75.06 -63.55 -97.71
CA ASP A 961 73.96 -62.65 -98.05
C ASP A 961 73.07 -62.32 -96.83
N LYS A 962 72.75 -63.32 -95.99
CA LYS A 962 71.93 -63.14 -94.78
C LYS A 962 72.62 -62.26 -93.75
N ASP A 963 73.92 -62.48 -93.53
CA ASP A 963 74.70 -61.66 -92.61
C ASP A 963 74.82 -60.21 -93.10
N TRP A 964 74.98 -59.99 -94.41
CA TRP A 964 74.92 -58.65 -95.00
C TRP A 964 73.54 -57.99 -94.81
N MET A 965 72.44 -58.71 -95.04
CA MET A 965 71.08 -58.21 -94.77
C MET A 965 70.87 -57.83 -93.30
N LEU A 966 71.30 -58.68 -92.36
CA LEU A 966 71.22 -58.44 -90.93
C LEU A 966 72.11 -57.27 -90.47
N TYR A 967 73.27 -57.07 -91.12
CA TYR A 967 74.15 -55.93 -90.87
C TYR A 967 73.50 -54.61 -91.32
N ILE A 968 72.90 -54.57 -92.53
CA ILE A 968 72.15 -53.41 -93.02
C ILE A 968 70.95 -53.11 -92.11
N GLN A 969 70.20 -54.13 -91.68
CA GLN A 969 69.04 -53.95 -90.79
C GLN A 969 69.46 -53.36 -89.43
N LYS A 970 70.60 -53.81 -88.88
CA LYS A 970 71.18 -53.22 -87.64
C LYS A 970 71.67 -51.78 -87.84
N LEU A 971 72.22 -51.44 -89.01
CA LEU A 971 72.60 -50.06 -89.33
C LEU A 971 71.37 -49.14 -89.42
N LEU A 972 70.24 -49.61 -89.99
CA LEU A 972 68.98 -48.85 -90.06
C LEU A 972 68.27 -48.71 -88.70
N GLN A 973 68.51 -49.62 -87.75
CA GLN A 973 68.02 -49.52 -86.37
C GLN A 973 68.99 -48.79 -85.42
N GLY A 974 70.20 -48.46 -85.90
CA GLY A 974 71.25 -47.80 -85.13
C GLY A 974 71.14 -46.27 -85.13
N GLN A 975 71.65 -45.64 -84.07
CA GLN A 975 71.82 -44.17 -84.07
C GLN A 975 73.01 -43.73 -84.94
N LEU A 976 72.98 -42.46 -85.34
CA LEU A 976 73.91 -41.84 -86.28
C LEU A 976 75.39 -41.92 -85.84
N PRO A 977 76.36 -41.97 -86.78
CA PRO A 977 76.21 -41.77 -88.23
C PRO A 977 76.18 -43.09 -89.03
N PHE A 978 75.00 -43.68 -89.25
CA PHE A 978 74.87 -44.92 -90.02
C PHE A 978 75.09 -44.73 -91.53
N ALA A 979 74.89 -43.52 -92.08
CA ALA A 979 74.86 -43.27 -93.52
C ALA A 979 76.18 -43.59 -94.25
N SER A 980 77.33 -43.36 -93.61
CA SER A 980 78.65 -43.72 -94.17
C SER A 980 78.85 -45.23 -94.25
N TYR A 981 78.53 -45.95 -93.17
CA TYR A 981 78.64 -47.41 -93.10
C TYR A 981 77.64 -48.11 -94.02
N LEU A 982 76.43 -47.56 -94.14
CA LEU A 982 75.41 -48.02 -95.08
C LEU A 982 75.89 -47.88 -96.54
N LEU A 983 76.45 -46.72 -96.90
CA LEU A 983 77.01 -46.49 -98.23
C LEU A 983 78.19 -47.42 -98.52
N GLU A 984 79.07 -47.65 -97.54
CA GLU A 984 80.20 -48.59 -97.68
C GLU A 984 79.72 -50.04 -97.88
N ALA A 985 78.75 -50.50 -97.09
CA ALA A 985 78.16 -51.84 -97.20
C ALA A 985 77.44 -52.08 -98.53
N VAL A 986 76.72 -51.07 -99.03
CA VAL A 986 76.06 -51.10 -100.35
C VAL A 986 77.09 -51.07 -101.48
N LEU A 987 78.12 -50.22 -101.40
CA LEU A 987 79.23 -50.21 -102.35
C LEU A 987 80.02 -51.53 -102.35
N GLY A 988 80.11 -52.21 -101.21
CA GLY A 988 80.66 -53.56 -101.09
C GLY A 988 79.92 -54.55 -101.99
N LYS A 989 78.59 -54.62 -101.87
CA LYS A 989 77.75 -55.53 -102.67
C LYS A 989 77.74 -55.16 -104.16
N ILE A 990 77.72 -53.87 -104.51
CA ILE A 990 77.85 -53.42 -105.91
C ILE A 990 79.20 -53.85 -106.53
N LYS A 991 80.31 -53.79 -105.76
CA LYS A 991 81.62 -54.30 -106.19
C LYS A 991 81.62 -55.83 -106.34
N GLU A 992 80.85 -56.56 -105.54
CA GLU A 992 80.64 -58.00 -105.68
C GLU A 992 79.88 -58.32 -106.97
N ASN A 993 78.72 -57.69 -107.22
CA ASN A 993 77.93 -57.90 -108.44
C ASN A 993 78.74 -57.55 -109.70
N LYS A 994 79.57 -56.50 -109.65
CA LYS A 994 80.50 -56.18 -110.74
C LYS A 994 81.51 -57.32 -110.99
N LYS A 995 82.17 -57.85 -109.95
CA LYS A 995 83.11 -58.99 -110.09
C LYS A 995 82.40 -60.26 -110.60
N LEU A 996 81.17 -60.52 -110.14
CA LEU A 996 80.35 -61.63 -110.60
C LEU A 996 79.96 -61.48 -112.08
N THR A 997 79.66 -60.25 -112.52
CA THR A 997 79.36 -59.92 -113.93
C THR A 997 80.60 -60.02 -114.81
N GLU A 998 81.76 -59.55 -114.35
CA GLU A 998 83.04 -59.75 -115.02
C GLU A 998 83.37 -61.25 -115.14
N GLY A 999 83.11 -62.04 -114.09
CA GLY A 999 83.21 -63.50 -114.09
C GLY A 999 82.19 -64.23 -114.96
N TYR A 1000 81.01 -63.65 -115.20
CA TYR A 1000 80.03 -64.12 -116.17
C TYR A 1000 80.53 -63.91 -117.59
N PHE A 1001 81.08 -62.73 -117.89
CA PHE A 1001 81.63 -62.42 -119.21
C PHE A 1001 82.90 -63.21 -119.55
N THR A 1002 83.78 -63.53 -118.59
CA THR A 1002 84.92 -64.43 -118.85
C THR A 1002 84.46 -65.84 -119.16
N VAL A 1003 83.60 -66.45 -118.33
CA VAL A 1003 83.05 -67.79 -118.60
C VAL A 1003 82.27 -67.83 -119.93
N MET A 1004 81.49 -66.80 -120.26
CA MET A 1004 80.84 -66.69 -121.57
C MET A 1004 81.83 -66.61 -122.73
N LYS A 1005 82.97 -65.93 -122.54
CA LYS A 1005 84.03 -65.82 -123.55
C LYS A 1005 84.77 -67.14 -123.75
N ASP A 1006 84.92 -67.94 -122.70
CA ASP A 1006 85.51 -69.29 -122.73
C ASP A 1006 84.53 -70.36 -123.30
N ILE A 1007 83.27 -69.99 -123.56
CA ILE A 1007 82.20 -70.82 -124.15
C ILE A 1007 82.01 -70.55 -125.66
N LYS A 1008 82.64 -69.50 -126.22
CA LYS A 1008 82.58 -69.15 -127.65
C LYS A 1008 83.76 -69.72 -128.45
#